data_AF-A0A502KV51-F1
#
_entry.id   AF-A0A502KV51-F1
#
_cell.length_a   1.000
_cell.length_b   1.000
_cell.length_c   1.000
_cell.angle_alpha   90.00
_cell.angle_beta   90.00
_cell.angle_gamma   90.00
#
_symmetry.space_group_name_H-M   'P 1'
#
loop_
_entity.id
_entity.type
_entity.pdbx_description
1 polymer ?
#
loop_
_entity_poly.entity_id
_entity_poly.type
_entity_poly.pdbx_seq_one_letter_code
_entity_poly.pdbx_strand_id
1 'polypeptide(L)'
;MNVEITHKVASILLPYRLVKLCVALLIFLITPANAQDSDFSLLQFSQSNSNGQWLQVISHPTSNDIFFIRTKQNQLLTYKANSNGLAPKLLLDINNIQNLSASINQAKMLTAFTLHPNFALKEQAGFATFFTAHVESANKLSKTKRLQEKNTKITYEKDAVITEWQLNFSNLEQVNVSSQREILRINIPKTHQGISQLSFNPFIKSWNDNFGLMYIALNAAKLTEPSSLYSGVVLRVNPTKFGMQNFNIPTNNPFISNSSIHDAIFLLGAQHIKQIVWPDKNTEKLLISHLYQPQKFTDKATLQTQWLSLAKGGEDWRTRTPKSVIYNDPKKRINHVMIYQGRNAPGLRSKLLLLLQGADNWQVTSLPNPASGISTDLSIEPKLEWKIAHQASVDDTVSLITNSQDEIAMINHSNGHFYQLMQHNVSTTEQQSSDDNGALLFFLLLILLGSAAWFYYKNVILKKHSAKALVHRQFAKMALDNNKQYLQLFKRHQKVSEKSIALVNINTCQVFLGDDCIANISRIPPKGLSNADEAEIRDIFKKEHTEKMIDERVRRISVYLIDVEDEHYTVCLYLRKGNDRITKKSYFQVIDELMDWCWLISKEIAASETGSRNKRPTITDAEIALSQHKTHDATPLHKQAAAIRPATHADSNEASNSTSADEQDKMPASPVIQQVKISNEKNSDASSATVDTELVNAIEKLVTLQQQGFLSPDEFSQAKAKLLKNLINES
;
A
#
# COMPACT_ATOMS: atom_id res chain seq x y z
N MET A 1 -3.85 -18.69 -64.01
CA MET A 1 -3.81 -17.51 -63.12
C MET A 1 -5.11 -17.49 -62.33
N ASN A 2 -5.19 -17.69 -61.03
CA ASN A 2 -4.21 -17.87 -59.97
C ASN A 2 -4.83 -18.81 -58.92
N VAL A 3 -4.07 -19.81 -58.52
CA VAL A 3 -4.25 -20.61 -57.30
C VAL A 3 -3.57 -19.84 -56.16
N GLU A 4 -3.99 -20.10 -54.91
CA GLU A 4 -3.36 -19.68 -53.63
C GLU A 4 -3.90 -18.41 -52.94
N ILE A 5 -5.10 -18.47 -52.33
CA ILE A 5 -5.37 -17.67 -51.09
C ILE A 5 -6.09 -18.49 -50.00
N THR A 6 -6.53 -19.72 -50.24
CA THR A 6 -7.36 -20.48 -49.26
C THR A 6 -6.61 -21.32 -48.22
N HIS A 7 -5.28 -21.23 -48.10
CA HIS A 7 -4.51 -22.10 -47.18
C HIS A 7 -3.92 -21.45 -45.91
N LYS A 8 -4.12 -20.15 -45.66
CA LYS A 8 -3.51 -19.47 -44.49
C LYS A 8 -4.43 -19.11 -43.32
N VAL A 9 -5.75 -19.33 -43.43
CA VAL A 9 -6.69 -19.06 -42.31
C VAL A 9 -7.03 -20.34 -41.51
N ALA A 10 -6.80 -21.53 -42.08
CA ALA A 10 -7.12 -22.80 -41.43
C ALA A 10 -6.03 -23.33 -40.47
N SER A 11 -4.78 -22.83 -40.53
CA SER A 11 -3.66 -23.39 -39.76
C SER A 11 -3.40 -22.74 -38.40
N ILE A 12 -4.13 -21.68 -38.02
CA ILE A 12 -3.97 -20.99 -36.73
C ILE A 12 -5.12 -21.31 -35.75
N LEU A 13 -6.26 -21.80 -36.25
CA LEU A 13 -7.45 -22.09 -35.44
C LEU A 13 -7.53 -23.53 -34.90
N LEU A 14 -6.80 -24.48 -35.49
CA LEU A 14 -6.76 -25.87 -35.04
C LEU A 14 -6.18 -26.07 -33.63
N PRO A 15 -5.03 -25.47 -33.25
CA PRO A 15 -4.45 -25.69 -31.91
C PRO A 15 -5.31 -25.05 -30.81
N TYR A 16 -6.03 -23.96 -31.12
CA TYR A 16 -6.90 -23.29 -30.15
C TYR A 16 -8.17 -24.09 -29.83
N ARG A 17 -8.69 -24.84 -30.80
CA ARG A 17 -9.84 -25.74 -30.61
C ARG A 17 -9.45 -27.02 -29.88
N LEU A 18 -8.27 -27.57 -30.17
CA LEU A 18 -7.72 -28.73 -29.44
C LEU A 18 -7.39 -28.39 -27.98
N VAL A 19 -6.80 -27.22 -27.70
CA VAL A 19 -6.56 -26.76 -26.32
C VAL A 19 -7.86 -26.54 -25.57
N LYS A 20 -8.89 -25.95 -26.20
CA LYS A 20 -10.23 -25.82 -25.57
C LYS A 20 -10.90 -27.18 -25.33
N LEU A 21 -10.73 -28.13 -26.23
CA LEU A 21 -11.28 -29.48 -26.07
C LEU A 21 -10.56 -30.25 -24.96
N CYS A 22 -9.23 -30.14 -24.85
CA CYS A 22 -8.44 -30.74 -23.77
C CYS A 22 -8.74 -30.08 -22.41
N VAL A 23 -8.91 -28.76 -22.34
CA VAL A 23 -9.33 -28.05 -21.11
C VAL A 23 -10.76 -28.41 -20.72
N ALA A 24 -11.67 -28.58 -21.69
CA ALA A 24 -13.03 -29.03 -21.43
C ALA A 24 -13.10 -30.50 -20.98
N LEU A 25 -12.26 -31.38 -21.53
CA LEU A 25 -12.17 -32.79 -21.09
C LEU A 25 -11.54 -32.91 -19.69
N LEU A 26 -10.60 -32.02 -19.34
CA LEU A 26 -10.00 -31.96 -18.00
C LEU A 26 -11.01 -31.52 -16.93
N ILE A 27 -12.02 -30.73 -17.29
CA ILE A 27 -13.09 -30.31 -16.38
C ILE A 27 -14.12 -31.44 -16.15
N PHE A 28 -14.21 -32.43 -17.05
CA PHE A 28 -15.17 -33.54 -16.94
C PHE A 28 -14.68 -34.74 -16.12
N LEU A 29 -13.39 -34.80 -15.75
CA LEU A 29 -12.84 -35.88 -14.92
C LEU A 29 -12.77 -35.54 -13.42
N ILE A 30 -13.24 -34.37 -13.02
CA ILE A 30 -13.44 -34.03 -11.61
C ILE A 30 -14.92 -34.19 -11.33
N THR A 31 -15.34 -35.41 -11.01
CA THR A 31 -16.62 -35.56 -10.31
C THR A 31 -16.49 -34.76 -9.01
N PRO A 32 -17.41 -33.82 -8.70
CA PRO A 32 -17.46 -33.27 -7.37
C PRO A 32 -17.70 -34.45 -6.44
N ALA A 33 -16.73 -34.75 -5.58
CA ALA A 33 -16.97 -35.61 -4.44
C ALA A 33 -18.23 -35.05 -3.75
N ASN A 34 -19.26 -35.88 -3.66
CA ASN A 34 -20.49 -35.53 -2.96
C ASN A 34 -20.12 -34.90 -1.62
N ALA A 35 -20.67 -33.71 -1.36
CA ALA A 35 -20.49 -33.03 -0.09
C ALA A 35 -21.10 -33.91 1.00
N GLN A 36 -20.26 -34.71 1.65
CA GLN A 36 -20.58 -35.34 2.91
C GLN A 36 -20.73 -34.18 3.90
N ASP A 37 -21.91 -34.07 4.54
CA ASP A 37 -22.17 -33.04 5.55
C ASP A 37 -21.03 -33.07 6.57
N SER A 38 -20.22 -32.01 6.58
CA SER A 38 -19.14 -31.86 7.54
C SER A 38 -19.78 -31.60 8.89
N ASP A 39 -19.71 -32.59 9.78
CA ASP A 39 -20.22 -32.48 11.14
C ASP A 39 -19.28 -31.59 11.96
N PHE A 40 -19.77 -30.38 12.28
CA PHE A 40 -19.09 -29.40 13.10
C PHE A 40 -19.72 -29.33 14.49
N SER A 41 -18.89 -29.19 15.51
CA SER A 41 -19.34 -28.99 16.89
C SER A 41 -18.63 -27.83 17.56
N LEU A 42 -19.30 -27.30 18.58
CA LEU A 42 -18.74 -26.34 19.53
C LEU A 42 -18.57 -27.01 20.88
N LEU A 43 -17.31 -27.24 21.27
CA LEU A 43 -16.98 -27.72 22.59
C LEU A 43 -16.78 -26.53 23.53
N GLN A 44 -17.65 -26.39 24.52
CA GLN A 44 -17.43 -25.40 25.57
C GLN A 44 -16.17 -25.77 26.35
N PHE A 45 -15.18 -24.88 26.34
CA PHE A 45 -13.94 -25.09 27.11
C PHE A 45 -13.86 -24.16 28.32
N SER A 46 -14.60 -23.05 28.31
CA SER A 46 -14.58 -22.10 29.41
C SER A 46 -15.84 -21.25 29.54
N GLN A 47 -16.07 -20.76 30.76
CA GLN A 47 -17.15 -19.83 31.09
C GLN A 47 -16.69 -18.85 32.16
N SER A 48 -16.86 -17.56 31.87
CA SER A 48 -16.61 -16.46 32.79
C SER A 48 -17.84 -16.19 33.67
N ASN A 49 -17.61 -15.96 34.96
CA ASN A 49 -18.64 -15.44 35.85
C ASN A 49 -18.65 -13.90 35.77
N SER A 50 -19.29 -13.35 34.74
CA SER A 50 -19.34 -11.90 34.53
C SER A 50 -20.75 -11.38 34.31
N ASN A 51 -21.11 -10.34 35.05
CA ASN A 51 -22.35 -9.57 34.85
C ASN A 51 -22.19 -8.43 33.82
N GLY A 52 -21.01 -8.30 33.20
CA GLY A 52 -20.69 -7.20 32.28
C GLY A 52 -20.96 -7.55 30.83
N GLN A 53 -21.61 -6.65 30.09
CA GLN A 53 -21.80 -6.79 28.64
C GLN A 53 -20.48 -6.54 27.90
N TRP A 54 -19.92 -7.59 27.30
CA TRP A 54 -18.69 -7.50 26.52
C TRP A 54 -18.95 -6.90 25.14
N LEU A 55 -17.94 -6.20 24.63
CA LEU A 55 -18.00 -5.50 23.35
C LEU A 55 -16.91 -5.93 22.38
N GLN A 56 -15.80 -6.48 22.86
CA GLN A 56 -14.68 -6.96 22.05
C GLN A 56 -13.83 -7.91 22.91
N VAL A 57 -13.40 -9.03 22.33
CA VAL A 57 -12.47 -9.98 22.96
C VAL A 57 -11.31 -10.22 22.00
N ILE A 58 -10.07 -10.21 22.51
CA ILE A 58 -8.85 -10.51 21.76
C ILE A 58 -8.07 -11.58 22.52
N SER A 59 -7.63 -12.63 21.82
CA SER A 59 -6.75 -13.67 22.37
C SER A 59 -5.33 -13.15 22.61
N HIS A 60 -4.66 -13.66 23.63
CA HIS A 60 -3.24 -13.42 23.81
C HIS A 60 -2.45 -14.06 22.65
N PRO A 61 -1.44 -13.37 22.04
CA PRO A 61 -0.80 -13.85 20.82
C PRO A 61 -0.11 -15.21 20.91
N THR A 62 0.34 -15.60 22.10
CA THR A 62 1.07 -16.87 22.35
C THR A 62 0.41 -17.78 23.38
N SER A 63 -0.68 -17.34 24.01
CA SER A 63 -1.33 -18.10 25.09
C SER A 63 -2.79 -18.31 24.72
N ASN A 64 -3.23 -19.56 24.71
CA ASN A 64 -4.61 -19.91 24.34
C ASN A 64 -5.61 -19.69 25.46
N ASP A 65 -5.12 -19.52 26.68
CA ASP A 65 -5.97 -19.40 27.86
C ASP A 65 -6.18 -17.96 28.27
N ILE A 66 -5.43 -17.00 27.73
CA ILE A 66 -5.48 -15.60 28.17
C ILE A 66 -6.22 -14.76 27.13
N PHE A 67 -7.23 -14.01 27.60
CA PHE A 67 -8.07 -13.14 26.78
C PHE A 67 -8.12 -11.73 27.36
N PHE A 68 -8.14 -10.74 26.48
CA PHE A 68 -8.38 -9.34 26.82
C PHE A 68 -9.79 -8.95 26.39
N ILE A 69 -10.53 -8.29 27.28
CA ILE A 69 -11.97 -8.05 27.11
C ILE A 69 -12.27 -6.58 27.30
N ARG A 70 -12.89 -5.95 26.30
CA ARG A 70 -13.46 -4.61 26.42
C ARG A 70 -14.93 -4.69 26.83
N THR A 71 -15.33 -3.90 27.81
CA THR A 71 -16.72 -3.85 28.31
C THR A 71 -17.43 -2.54 27.94
N LYS A 72 -18.77 -2.54 28.06
CA LYS A 72 -19.58 -1.31 27.95
C LYS A 72 -19.28 -0.26 29.02
N GLN A 73 -18.67 -0.66 30.14
CA GLN A 73 -18.25 0.24 31.22
C GLN A 73 -16.95 1.00 30.93
N ASN A 74 -16.43 0.93 29.69
CA ASN A 74 -15.16 1.54 29.28
C ASN A 74 -13.94 0.95 30.01
N GLN A 75 -14.03 -0.33 30.38
CA GLN A 75 -12.95 -1.05 31.03
C GLN A 75 -12.33 -2.07 30.08
N LEU A 76 -11.04 -2.33 30.29
CA LEU A 76 -10.31 -3.45 29.75
C LEU A 76 -10.08 -4.44 30.88
N LEU A 77 -10.49 -5.69 30.68
CA LEU A 77 -10.33 -6.79 31.62
C LEU A 77 -9.39 -7.84 31.03
N THR A 78 -8.78 -8.65 31.89
CA THR A 78 -8.07 -9.88 31.52
C THR A 78 -8.85 -11.08 32.05
N TYR A 79 -8.94 -12.13 31.25
CA TYR A 79 -9.59 -13.38 31.62
C TYR A 79 -8.67 -14.55 31.31
N LYS A 80 -8.62 -15.52 32.22
CA LYS A 80 -7.86 -16.75 32.06
C LYS A 80 -8.82 -17.95 32.01
N ALA A 81 -8.96 -18.57 30.84
CA ALA A 81 -9.96 -19.62 30.59
C ALA A 81 -9.77 -20.89 31.42
N ASN A 82 -8.55 -21.20 31.86
CA ASN A 82 -8.32 -22.32 32.77
C ASN A 82 -8.90 -22.08 34.19
N SER A 83 -9.40 -20.88 34.47
CA SER A 83 -9.99 -20.48 35.74
C SER A 83 -11.50 -20.43 35.64
N ASN A 84 -12.12 -21.55 35.25
CA ASN A 84 -13.56 -21.65 35.03
C ASN A 84 -14.37 -21.13 36.22
N GLY A 85 -15.34 -20.26 35.95
CA GLY A 85 -16.19 -19.65 36.97
C GLY A 85 -15.58 -18.46 37.72
N LEU A 86 -14.32 -18.08 37.46
CA LEU A 86 -13.77 -16.82 37.98
C LEU A 86 -14.22 -15.62 37.15
N ALA A 87 -14.35 -14.48 37.81
CA ALA A 87 -14.63 -13.21 37.15
C ALA A 87 -13.36 -12.68 36.45
N PRO A 88 -13.49 -12.02 35.29
CA PRO A 88 -12.36 -11.34 34.64
C PRO A 88 -11.78 -10.25 35.56
N LYS A 89 -10.46 -10.13 35.57
CA LYS A 89 -9.73 -9.14 36.39
C LYS A 89 -9.65 -7.80 35.66
N LEU A 90 -9.86 -6.69 36.36
CA LEU A 90 -9.68 -5.35 35.80
C LEU A 90 -8.20 -5.11 35.43
N LEU A 91 -7.96 -4.73 34.17
CA LEU A 91 -6.64 -4.36 33.68
C LEU A 91 -6.51 -2.82 33.57
N LEU A 92 -7.51 -2.16 32.98
CA LEU A 92 -7.52 -0.71 32.81
C LEU A 92 -8.96 -0.19 32.87
N ASP A 93 -9.19 0.88 33.63
CA ASP A 93 -10.41 1.70 33.54
C ASP A 93 -10.02 3.07 32.99
N ILE A 94 -10.43 3.41 31.77
CA ILE A 94 -9.99 4.67 31.13
C ILE A 94 -10.57 5.92 31.80
N ASN A 95 -11.60 5.77 32.63
CA ASN A 95 -12.26 6.84 33.36
C ASN A 95 -11.76 6.96 34.81
N ASN A 96 -11.17 5.90 35.37
CA ASN A 96 -10.67 5.86 36.74
C ASN A 96 -9.17 5.58 36.81
N ILE A 97 -8.39 6.42 36.13
CA ILE A 97 -6.93 6.42 36.21
C ILE A 97 -6.56 7.47 37.25
N GLN A 98 -6.28 7.03 38.48
CA GLN A 98 -6.10 7.87 39.68
C GLN A 98 -5.05 9.00 39.57
N ASN A 99 -4.32 9.12 38.45
CA ASN A 99 -3.22 10.08 38.26
C ASN A 99 -3.19 10.77 36.89
N LEU A 100 -4.32 10.92 36.19
CA LEU A 100 -4.36 11.87 35.07
C LEU A 100 -4.57 13.29 35.61
N SER A 101 -3.56 14.13 35.39
CA SER A 101 -3.51 15.56 35.72
C SER A 101 -4.85 16.27 35.51
N ALA A 102 -5.15 17.25 36.36
CA ALA A 102 -6.36 18.08 36.51
C ALA A 102 -7.00 18.71 35.24
N SER A 103 -6.56 18.34 34.04
CA SER A 103 -7.24 18.59 32.76
C SER A 103 -8.49 17.70 32.62
N ILE A 104 -9.54 18.15 33.32
CA ILE A 104 -10.97 17.92 33.13
C ILE A 104 -11.46 16.47 33.35
N ASN A 105 -12.31 16.30 34.38
CA ASN A 105 -13.20 15.17 34.61
C ASN A 105 -14.16 14.95 33.42
N GLN A 106 -13.66 14.52 32.26
CA GLN A 106 -14.45 14.24 31.08
C GLN A 106 -14.62 12.74 30.93
N ALA A 107 -15.87 12.31 30.83
CA ALA A 107 -16.20 10.93 30.53
C ALA A 107 -15.64 10.54 29.17
N LYS A 108 -14.84 9.49 29.14
CA LYS A 108 -14.28 8.88 27.93
C LYS A 108 -15.07 7.61 27.58
N MET A 109 -15.31 7.42 26.30
CA MET A 109 -15.96 6.22 25.76
C MET A 109 -14.94 5.37 25.03
N LEU A 110 -14.65 4.16 25.52
CA LEU A 110 -13.69 3.22 24.92
C LEU A 110 -14.29 2.60 23.65
N THR A 111 -13.69 2.83 22.48
CA THR A 111 -14.28 2.44 21.19
C THR A 111 -13.53 1.36 20.43
N ALA A 112 -12.26 1.10 20.75
CA ALA A 112 -11.47 -0.03 20.22
C ALA A 112 -10.23 -0.27 21.08
N PHE A 113 -9.68 -1.47 21.02
CA PHE A 113 -8.31 -1.72 21.47
C PHE A 113 -7.63 -2.78 20.61
N THR A 114 -6.30 -2.83 20.66
CA THR A 114 -5.50 -3.86 19.98
C THR A 114 -4.15 -4.04 20.68
N LEU A 115 -3.50 -5.18 20.42
CA LEU A 115 -2.17 -5.50 20.95
C LEU A 115 -1.12 -5.20 19.87
N HIS A 116 0.06 -4.73 20.29
CA HIS A 116 1.19 -4.61 19.37
C HIS A 116 1.58 -6.00 18.79
N PRO A 117 2.04 -6.12 17.54
CA PRO A 117 2.40 -7.42 16.96
C PRO A 117 3.45 -8.20 17.77
N ASN A 118 4.36 -7.50 18.42
CA ASN A 118 5.38 -8.07 19.31
C ASN A 118 4.96 -8.13 20.80
N PHE A 119 3.67 -7.98 21.12
CA PHE A 119 3.20 -7.88 22.51
C PHE A 119 3.75 -9.00 23.43
N ALA A 120 3.90 -10.23 22.91
CA ALA A 120 4.36 -11.37 23.68
C ALA A 120 5.89 -11.62 23.64
N LEU A 121 6.67 -10.78 22.92
CA LEU A 121 8.10 -11.03 22.66
C LEU A 121 8.99 -10.13 23.54
N LYS A 122 9.48 -10.66 24.67
CA LYS A 122 10.19 -9.93 25.75
C LYS A 122 11.33 -8.99 25.32
N GLU A 123 12.04 -9.32 24.24
CA GLU A 123 13.23 -8.59 23.78
C GLU A 123 12.97 -7.75 22.52
N GLN A 124 11.71 -7.64 22.10
CA GLN A 124 11.35 -6.92 20.88
C GLN A 124 10.64 -5.61 21.22
N ALA A 125 10.85 -4.60 20.37
CA ALA A 125 10.11 -3.35 20.47
C ALA A 125 8.60 -3.61 20.42
N GLY A 126 7.89 -3.03 21.38
CA GLY A 126 6.45 -3.23 21.58
C GLY A 126 6.07 -4.45 22.42
N PHE A 127 7.03 -5.07 23.13
CA PHE A 127 6.72 -6.01 24.21
C PHE A 127 5.74 -5.39 25.21
N ALA A 128 4.74 -6.18 25.61
CA ALA A 128 3.70 -5.83 26.56
C ALA A 128 2.97 -4.50 26.25
N THR A 129 2.99 -4.06 24.98
CA THR A 129 2.47 -2.76 24.53
C THR A 129 1.13 -2.95 23.82
N PHE A 130 0.14 -2.16 24.20
CA PHE A 130 -1.19 -2.20 23.60
C PHE A 130 -1.74 -0.79 23.38
N PHE A 131 -2.75 -0.70 22.52
CA PHE A 131 -3.34 0.58 22.11
C PHE A 131 -4.83 0.58 22.40
N THR A 132 -5.34 1.69 22.91
CA THR A 132 -6.77 1.94 23.09
C THR A 132 -7.19 3.12 22.24
N ALA A 133 -8.36 3.05 21.62
CA ALA A 133 -9.03 4.21 21.04
C ALA A 133 -10.24 4.59 21.90
N HIS A 134 -10.41 5.87 22.17
CA HIS A 134 -11.56 6.38 22.88
C HIS A 134 -12.08 7.69 22.28
N VAL A 135 -13.31 8.02 22.61
CA VAL A 135 -13.91 9.32 22.30
C VAL A 135 -14.05 10.13 23.58
N GLU A 136 -13.65 11.39 23.52
CA GLU A 136 -13.80 12.36 24.60
C GLU A 136 -14.34 13.69 24.07
N SER A 137 -14.79 14.57 24.96
CA SER A 137 -15.16 15.93 24.57
C SER A 137 -13.94 16.68 24.03
N ALA A 138 -14.14 17.60 23.08
CA ALA A 138 -13.03 18.31 22.46
C ALA A 138 -12.20 19.06 23.51
N ASN A 139 -10.94 18.66 23.68
CA ASN A 139 -10.06 19.20 24.71
C ASN A 139 -9.18 20.34 24.16
N LYS A 140 -9.67 21.58 24.23
CA LYS A 140 -8.94 22.76 23.72
C LYS A 140 -7.56 22.98 24.34
N LEU A 141 -7.26 22.38 25.49
CA LEU A 141 -5.97 22.49 26.19
C LEU A 141 -4.93 21.47 25.71
N SER A 142 -5.34 20.45 24.95
CA SER A 142 -4.42 19.43 24.45
C SER A 142 -3.40 20.04 23.47
N LYS A 143 -2.12 19.77 23.73
CA LYS A 143 -0.98 20.20 22.89
C LYS A 143 -0.76 19.27 21.68
N THR A 144 -1.43 18.12 21.61
CA THR A 144 -1.30 17.20 20.47
C THR A 144 -1.94 17.81 19.24
N LYS A 145 -1.21 17.78 18.12
CA LYS A 145 -1.73 18.23 16.83
C LYS A 145 -2.90 17.34 16.39
N ARG A 146 -4.03 17.99 16.10
CA ARG A 146 -5.25 17.34 15.61
C ARG A 146 -5.19 17.06 14.12
N LEU A 147 -5.64 15.88 13.75
CA LEU A 147 -6.12 15.64 12.39
C LEU A 147 -7.51 16.27 12.27
N GLN A 148 -7.60 17.31 11.46
CA GLN A 148 -8.84 18.03 11.19
C GLN A 148 -8.86 18.51 9.75
N GLU A 149 -10.06 18.69 9.21
CA GLU A 149 -10.25 19.25 7.88
C GLU A 149 -10.04 20.77 7.94
N LYS A 150 -9.31 21.34 6.98
CA LYS A 150 -8.93 22.78 7.04
C LYS A 150 -10.07 23.73 6.68
N ASN A 151 -11.15 23.25 6.04
CA ASN A 151 -12.09 24.11 5.33
C ASN A 151 -13.55 23.67 5.45
N THR A 152 -14.04 23.46 6.68
CA THR A 152 -15.39 22.94 6.91
C THR A 152 -16.24 23.84 7.80
N LYS A 153 -17.51 24.02 7.40
CA LYS A 153 -18.60 24.55 8.26
C LYS A 153 -19.04 23.58 9.37
N ILE A 154 -18.29 22.50 9.60
CA ILE A 154 -18.63 21.43 10.54
C ILE A 154 -18.15 21.82 11.94
N THR A 155 -19.06 21.81 12.90
CA THR A 155 -18.72 22.00 14.31
C THR A 155 -18.16 20.69 14.88
N TYR A 156 -16.90 20.71 15.28
CA TYR A 156 -16.25 19.60 15.97
C TYR A 156 -16.38 19.77 17.49
N GLU A 157 -17.12 18.87 18.13
CA GLU A 157 -17.40 18.91 19.59
C GLU A 157 -16.69 17.80 20.36
N LYS A 158 -16.14 16.79 19.67
CA LYS A 158 -15.51 15.61 20.26
C LYS A 158 -14.17 15.32 19.58
N ASP A 159 -13.31 14.61 20.29
CA ASP A 159 -12.06 14.10 19.78
C ASP A 159 -12.07 12.56 19.85
N ALA A 160 -11.65 11.90 18.76
CA ALA A 160 -11.25 10.50 18.78
C ALA A 160 -9.75 10.42 19.02
N VAL A 161 -9.34 9.68 20.04
CA VAL A 161 -7.97 9.67 20.56
C VAL A 161 -7.45 8.23 20.59
N ILE A 162 -6.21 8.03 20.17
CA ILE A 162 -5.48 6.77 20.31
C ILE A 162 -4.39 6.95 21.36
N THR A 163 -4.37 6.05 22.33
CA THR A 163 -3.40 6.05 23.42
C THR A 163 -2.66 4.72 23.45
N GLU A 164 -1.35 4.79 23.55
CA GLU A 164 -0.45 3.65 23.81
C GLU A 164 -0.28 3.46 25.31
N TRP A 165 -0.25 2.19 25.72
CA TRP A 165 -0.04 1.74 27.08
C TRP A 165 0.93 0.57 27.08
N GLN A 166 1.60 0.36 28.21
CA GLN A 166 2.49 -0.75 28.44
C GLN A 166 2.16 -1.41 29.77
N LEU A 167 2.25 -2.74 29.83
CA LEU A 167 2.12 -3.46 31.10
C LEU A 167 3.38 -3.31 31.94
N ASN A 168 3.24 -3.45 33.25
CA ASN A 168 4.38 -3.47 34.16
C ASN A 168 5.23 -4.72 33.90
N PHE A 169 6.52 -4.57 33.60
CA PHE A 169 7.39 -5.71 33.30
C PHE A 169 7.59 -6.65 34.50
N SER A 170 7.45 -6.15 35.73
CA SER A 170 7.48 -6.97 36.95
C SER A 170 6.15 -7.69 37.18
N ASN A 171 5.04 -7.18 36.65
CA ASN A 171 3.72 -7.80 36.74
C ASN A 171 2.88 -7.51 35.48
N LEU A 172 2.87 -8.44 34.54
CA LEU A 172 2.14 -8.34 33.28
C LEU A 172 0.61 -8.37 33.44
N GLU A 173 0.08 -8.51 34.65
CA GLU A 173 -1.36 -8.34 34.92
C GLU A 173 -1.75 -6.89 35.23
N GLN A 174 -0.79 -5.96 35.27
CA GLN A 174 -1.03 -4.55 35.62
C GLN A 174 -0.52 -3.60 34.55
N VAL A 175 -1.27 -2.54 34.27
CA VAL A 175 -0.85 -1.45 33.37
C VAL A 175 0.11 -0.52 34.09
N ASN A 176 1.24 -0.20 33.46
CA ASN A 176 2.08 0.91 33.88
C ASN A 176 1.43 2.22 33.42
N VAL A 177 0.65 2.86 34.28
CA VAL A 177 -0.07 4.10 33.97
C VAL A 177 0.88 5.22 33.50
N SER A 178 2.12 5.26 34.00
CA SER A 178 3.11 6.27 33.59
C SER A 178 3.59 6.11 32.15
N SER A 179 3.38 4.96 31.52
CA SER A 179 3.74 4.71 30.12
C SER A 179 2.75 5.32 29.13
N GLN A 180 1.67 5.93 29.62
CA GLN A 180 0.60 6.46 28.77
C GLN A 180 1.15 7.47 27.76
N ARG A 181 0.86 7.23 26.47
CA ARG A 181 1.29 8.12 25.40
C ARG A 181 0.19 8.32 24.37
N GLU A 182 -0.24 9.56 24.15
CA GLU A 182 -1.18 9.90 23.09
C GLU A 182 -0.49 9.82 21.72
N ILE A 183 -0.98 8.91 20.87
CA ILE A 183 -0.43 8.66 19.53
C ILE A 183 -1.07 9.59 18.51
N LEU A 184 -2.41 9.65 18.50
CA LEU A 184 -3.16 10.36 17.47
C LEU A 184 -4.43 10.97 18.06
N ARG A 185 -4.80 12.15 17.55
CA ARG A 185 -6.06 12.82 17.88
C ARG A 185 -6.75 13.31 16.60
N ILE A 186 -8.04 13.02 16.47
CA ILE A 186 -8.88 13.35 15.32
C ILE A 186 -10.10 14.12 15.80
N ASN A 187 -10.36 15.30 15.23
CA ASN A 187 -11.57 16.06 15.52
C ASN A 187 -12.76 15.41 14.84
N ILE A 188 -13.82 15.15 15.61
CA ILE A 188 -15.03 14.50 15.12
C ILE A 188 -16.31 15.26 15.52
N PRO A 189 -17.36 15.21 14.68
CA PRO A 189 -18.67 15.75 15.04
C PRO A 189 -19.29 15.04 16.24
N LYS A 190 -20.24 15.69 16.92
CA LYS A 190 -20.91 15.16 18.12
C LYS A 190 -21.54 13.77 17.94
N THR A 191 -22.14 13.52 16.77
CA THR A 191 -22.86 12.28 16.44
C THR A 191 -21.94 11.13 16.02
N HIS A 192 -20.65 11.39 15.86
CA HIS A 192 -19.69 10.40 15.38
C HIS A 192 -19.31 9.41 16.48
N GLN A 193 -19.24 8.12 16.13
CA GLN A 193 -18.92 7.03 17.06
C GLN A 193 -17.42 6.79 17.27
N GLY A 194 -16.56 7.71 16.82
CA GLY A 194 -15.10 7.55 16.81
C GLY A 194 -14.58 6.37 15.98
N ILE A 195 -13.47 5.81 16.46
CA ILE A 195 -12.70 4.73 15.83
C ILE A 195 -13.36 3.39 16.14
N SER A 196 -13.70 2.61 15.10
CA SER A 196 -14.36 1.30 15.25
C SER A 196 -13.38 0.14 15.39
N GLN A 197 -12.17 0.26 14.85
CA GLN A 197 -11.15 -0.79 14.93
C GLN A 197 -9.75 -0.22 14.87
N LEU A 198 -8.86 -0.80 15.67
CA LEU A 198 -7.41 -0.70 15.55
C LEU A 198 -6.87 -2.08 15.16
N SER A 199 -6.02 -2.16 14.15
CA SER A 199 -5.45 -3.44 13.73
C SER A 199 -4.05 -3.29 13.15
N PHE A 200 -3.28 -4.37 13.27
CA PHE A 200 -2.00 -4.55 12.59
C PHE A 200 -2.15 -5.71 11.61
N ASN A 201 -1.44 -5.65 10.49
CA ASN A 201 -1.44 -6.75 9.55
C ASN A 201 -0.72 -7.97 10.18
N PRO A 202 -1.42 -9.10 10.44
CA PRO A 202 -0.83 -10.25 11.13
C PRO A 202 0.19 -11.01 10.26
N PHE A 203 0.20 -10.78 8.95
CA PHE A 203 1.07 -11.51 8.03
C PHE A 203 2.43 -10.86 7.83
N ILE A 204 2.60 -9.60 8.25
CA ILE A 204 3.87 -8.89 8.09
C ILE A 204 4.77 -9.22 9.26
N LYS A 205 6.03 -9.55 8.96
CA LYS A 205 7.05 -9.94 9.94
C LYS A 205 7.99 -8.78 10.25
N SER A 206 8.67 -8.84 11.39
CA SER A 206 9.46 -7.73 11.97
C SER A 206 10.56 -7.16 11.08
N TRP A 207 11.05 -7.94 10.10
CA TRP A 207 12.07 -7.50 9.15
C TRP A 207 11.54 -6.65 7.98
N ASN A 208 10.22 -6.61 7.76
CA ASN A 208 9.58 -5.89 6.67
C ASN A 208 9.25 -4.44 7.08
N ASP A 209 9.45 -3.47 6.18
CA ASP A 209 9.21 -2.05 6.46
C ASP A 209 7.74 -1.71 6.75
N ASN A 210 6.80 -2.55 6.31
CA ASN A 210 5.38 -2.44 6.64
C ASN A 210 5.01 -3.05 8.01
N PHE A 211 5.98 -3.57 8.76
CA PHE A 211 5.75 -4.14 10.07
C PHE A 211 5.40 -3.06 11.09
N GLY A 212 4.49 -3.38 12.02
CA GLY A 212 4.09 -2.44 13.06
C GLY A 212 3.30 -1.22 12.54
N LEU A 213 2.86 -1.24 11.27
CA LEU A 213 1.96 -0.22 10.75
C LEU A 213 0.54 -0.48 11.26
N MET A 214 -0.01 0.50 11.99
CA MET A 214 -1.34 0.47 12.55
C MET A 214 -2.36 1.02 11.55
N TYR A 215 -3.39 0.20 11.28
CA TYR A 215 -4.56 0.58 10.52
C TYR A 215 -5.67 1.01 11.48
N ILE A 216 -6.29 2.15 11.20
CA ILE A 216 -7.28 2.79 12.06
C ILE A 216 -8.57 2.96 11.25
N ALA A 217 -9.61 2.22 11.61
CA ALA A 217 -10.92 2.36 11.00
C ALA A 217 -11.72 3.46 11.73
N LEU A 218 -12.04 4.54 11.03
CA LEU A 218 -12.85 5.63 11.54
C LEU A 218 -14.19 5.63 10.80
N ASN A 219 -15.30 5.49 11.53
CA ASN A 219 -16.63 5.43 10.93
C ASN A 219 -17.06 6.77 10.35
N ALA A 220 -18.13 6.79 9.56
CA ALA A 220 -18.83 8.02 9.22
C ALA A 220 -19.76 8.44 10.36
N ALA A 221 -20.02 9.75 10.49
CA ALA A 221 -21.03 10.24 11.41
C ALA A 221 -22.45 9.88 10.95
N LYS A 222 -22.67 9.85 9.62
CA LYS A 222 -23.88 9.39 8.95
C LYS A 222 -23.50 8.72 7.62
N LEU A 223 -24.24 7.69 7.21
CA LEU A 223 -24.08 7.03 5.91
C LEU A 223 -24.22 8.01 4.72
N THR A 224 -25.11 9.00 4.85
CA THR A 224 -25.40 10.01 3.82
C THR A 224 -24.39 11.16 3.76
N GLU A 225 -23.42 11.22 4.68
CA GLU A 225 -22.36 12.25 4.71
C GLU A 225 -20.97 11.67 4.42
N PRO A 226 -20.75 11.01 3.25
CA PRO A 226 -19.43 10.53 2.88
C PRO A 226 -18.48 11.67 2.49
N SER A 227 -18.92 12.93 2.41
CA SER A 227 -18.13 14.02 1.79
C SER A 227 -16.95 14.53 2.63
N SER A 228 -17.02 14.48 3.96
CA SER A 228 -15.91 14.97 4.82
C SER A 228 -14.69 14.05 4.75
N LEU A 229 -13.50 14.64 4.83
CA LEU A 229 -12.22 13.94 4.66
C LEU A 229 -11.98 12.82 5.69
N TYR A 230 -12.56 12.92 6.89
CA TYR A 230 -12.41 11.92 7.96
C TYR A 230 -13.69 11.12 8.22
N SER A 231 -14.64 11.10 7.27
CA SER A 231 -15.89 10.35 7.39
C SER A 231 -15.75 8.99 6.70
N GLY A 232 -15.75 7.90 7.50
CA GLY A 232 -15.68 6.54 6.96
C GLY A 232 -14.33 6.25 6.28
N VAL A 233 -13.24 6.44 7.00
CA VAL A 233 -11.88 6.33 6.46
C VAL A 233 -11.07 5.24 7.14
N VAL A 234 -10.07 4.75 6.42
CA VAL A 234 -9.00 3.94 7.01
C VAL A 234 -7.74 4.79 6.99
N LEU A 235 -7.14 5.01 8.16
CA LEU A 235 -5.81 5.61 8.27
C LEU A 235 -4.76 4.51 8.41
N ARG A 236 -3.53 4.79 7.97
CA ARG A 236 -2.36 3.93 8.21
C ARG A 236 -1.21 4.77 8.73
N VAL A 237 -0.74 4.47 9.94
CA VAL A 237 0.34 5.19 10.62
C VAL A 237 1.33 4.21 11.23
N ASN A 238 2.57 4.66 11.47
CA ASN A 238 3.50 3.96 12.34
C ASN A 238 3.42 4.59 13.74
N PRO A 239 2.93 3.88 14.78
CA PRO A 239 2.76 4.45 16.12
C PRO A 239 4.08 4.65 16.88
N THR A 240 5.22 4.21 16.33
CA THR A 240 6.53 4.42 16.96
C THR A 240 6.85 5.90 17.08
N LYS A 241 7.41 6.28 18.22
CA LYS A 241 7.87 7.65 18.48
C LYS A 241 9.13 7.93 17.66
N PHE A 242 9.19 9.10 17.03
CA PHE A 242 10.41 9.59 16.40
C PHE A 242 10.61 11.08 16.69
N GLY A 243 11.66 11.39 17.46
CA GLY A 243 11.90 12.74 17.97
C GLY A 243 10.69 13.30 18.73
N MET A 244 10.17 14.44 18.27
CA MET A 244 9.00 15.13 18.83
C MET A 244 7.66 14.60 18.29
N GLN A 245 7.67 13.70 17.30
CA GLN A 245 6.45 13.16 16.70
C GLN A 245 6.01 11.89 17.45
N ASN A 246 4.74 11.86 17.85
CA ASN A 246 4.17 10.70 18.55
C ASN A 246 3.82 9.54 17.61
N PHE A 247 3.83 9.77 16.30
CA PHE A 247 3.67 8.77 15.26
C PHE A 247 4.35 9.27 13.97
N ASN A 248 4.62 8.36 13.05
CA ASN A 248 5.14 8.67 11.72
C ASN A 248 4.14 8.25 10.64
N ILE A 249 4.23 8.90 9.48
CA ILE A 249 3.44 8.52 8.30
C ILE A 249 4.32 7.65 7.40
N PRO A 250 3.91 6.40 7.08
CA PRO A 250 4.66 5.52 6.20
C PRO A 250 4.81 6.13 4.80
N THR A 251 6.02 6.17 4.25
CA THR A 251 6.33 6.82 2.97
C THR A 251 5.63 6.22 1.76
N ASN A 252 5.10 5.00 1.90
CA ASN A 252 4.31 4.28 0.91
C ASN A 252 2.79 4.46 1.12
N ASN A 253 2.34 5.39 1.97
CA ASN A 253 0.93 5.74 2.05
C ASN A 253 0.43 6.31 0.72
N PRO A 254 -0.79 5.91 0.28
CA PRO A 254 -1.22 6.12 -1.09
C PRO A 254 -1.54 7.57 -1.45
N PHE A 255 -1.80 8.42 -0.45
CA PHE A 255 -2.18 9.82 -0.65
C PHE A 255 -1.07 10.82 -0.33
N ILE A 256 0.17 10.39 -0.06
CA ILE A 256 1.31 11.29 0.26
C ILE A 256 1.56 12.34 -0.81
N SER A 257 1.27 12.04 -2.08
CA SER A 257 1.44 13.00 -3.17
C SER A 257 0.25 13.95 -3.37
N ASN A 258 -0.82 13.83 -2.58
CA ASN A 258 -2.05 14.60 -2.73
C ASN A 258 -2.18 15.65 -1.62
N SER A 259 -1.92 16.92 -1.94
CA SER A 259 -1.97 18.02 -0.97
C SER A 259 -3.34 18.28 -0.34
N SER A 260 -4.42 17.78 -0.96
CA SER A 260 -5.80 17.96 -0.49
C SER A 260 -6.26 16.86 0.46
N ILE A 261 -5.50 15.76 0.59
CA ILE A 261 -5.81 14.61 1.44
C ILE A 261 -4.67 14.46 2.44
N HIS A 262 -4.99 14.19 3.71
CA HIS A 262 -3.95 14.01 4.71
C HIS A 262 -3.16 12.72 4.45
N ASP A 263 -1.83 12.79 4.51
CA ASP A 263 -0.92 11.69 4.17
C ASP A 263 -1.15 10.39 4.99
N ALA A 264 -1.73 10.50 6.18
CA ALA A 264 -2.10 9.35 7.03
C ALA A 264 -3.27 8.53 6.47
N ILE A 265 -4.05 9.07 5.53
CA ILE A 265 -5.21 8.39 4.95
C ILE A 265 -4.74 7.27 4.03
N PHE A 266 -5.40 6.11 4.13
CA PHE A 266 -5.15 4.93 3.30
C PHE A 266 -6.34 4.63 2.37
N LEU A 267 -7.57 4.85 2.86
CA LEU A 267 -8.82 4.67 2.12
C LEU A 267 -9.85 5.72 2.52
N LEU A 268 -10.63 6.22 1.55
CA LEU A 268 -11.70 7.20 1.76
C LEU A 268 -13.08 6.63 1.45
N GLY A 269 -14.10 7.02 2.22
CA GLY A 269 -15.50 6.78 1.87
C GLY A 269 -16.04 5.38 2.13
N ALA A 270 -15.43 4.59 3.02
CA ALA A 270 -15.94 3.29 3.48
C ALA A 270 -17.18 3.38 4.39
N GLN A 271 -17.58 4.58 4.79
CA GLN A 271 -18.77 4.85 5.61
C GLN A 271 -18.72 4.16 6.98
N HIS A 272 -19.52 3.13 7.26
CA HIS A 272 -19.55 2.48 8.58
C HIS A 272 -18.79 1.15 8.55
N ILE A 273 -17.52 1.19 8.91
CA ILE A 273 -16.62 0.03 8.93
C ILE A 273 -16.86 -0.79 10.20
N LYS A 274 -17.23 -2.06 10.02
CA LYS A 274 -17.33 -3.04 11.11
C LYS A 274 -16.00 -3.76 11.35
N GLN A 275 -15.35 -4.19 10.28
CA GLN A 275 -14.13 -4.97 10.37
C GLN A 275 -13.25 -4.81 9.12
N ILE A 276 -11.95 -4.72 9.33
CA ILE A 276 -10.88 -4.79 8.34
C ILE A 276 -10.09 -6.07 8.62
N VAL A 277 -9.89 -6.87 7.58
CA VAL A 277 -9.03 -8.06 7.60
C VAL A 277 -8.13 -8.11 6.36
N TRP A 278 -7.07 -8.90 6.43
CA TRP A 278 -6.18 -9.14 5.30
C TRP A 278 -6.51 -10.50 4.68
N PRO A 279 -6.70 -10.56 3.34
CA PRO A 279 -7.10 -11.81 2.71
C PRO A 279 -5.94 -12.80 2.47
N ASP A 280 -4.69 -12.34 2.48
CA ASP A 280 -3.51 -13.20 2.36
C ASP A 280 -2.26 -12.44 2.84
N LYS A 281 -1.16 -13.17 3.01
CA LYS A 281 0.16 -12.63 3.35
C LYS A 281 0.82 -11.82 2.23
N ASN A 282 0.48 -12.07 0.96
CA ASN A 282 1.16 -11.45 -0.19
C ASN A 282 0.40 -10.23 -0.76
N THR A 283 -0.61 -9.74 -0.05
CA THR A 283 -1.47 -8.66 -0.55
C THR A 283 -1.52 -7.49 0.41
N GLU A 284 -1.37 -6.29 -0.14
CA GLU A 284 -1.60 -5.03 0.58
C GLU A 284 -3.07 -4.60 0.54
N LYS A 285 -3.94 -5.38 -0.11
CA LYS A 285 -5.38 -5.11 -0.17
C LYS A 285 -6.04 -5.40 1.18
N LEU A 286 -7.00 -4.57 1.54
CA LEU A 286 -7.83 -4.74 2.71
C LEU A 286 -9.17 -5.32 2.32
N LEU A 287 -9.63 -6.32 3.06
CA LEU A 287 -11.00 -6.78 2.98
C LEU A 287 -11.82 -6.07 4.06
N ILE A 288 -12.87 -5.38 3.65
CA ILE A 288 -13.61 -4.44 4.51
C ILE A 288 -15.06 -4.88 4.59
N SER A 289 -15.50 -5.25 5.79
CA SER A 289 -16.92 -5.43 6.14
C SER A 289 -17.47 -4.09 6.62
N HIS A 290 -18.48 -3.57 5.93
CA HIS A 290 -19.01 -2.24 6.20
C HIS A 290 -20.50 -2.12 5.83
N LEU A 291 -21.22 -1.24 6.53
CA LEU A 291 -22.52 -0.77 6.06
C LEU A 291 -22.27 0.37 5.07
N TYR A 292 -22.78 0.21 3.86
CA TYR A 292 -22.50 1.11 2.75
C TYR A 292 -23.77 1.45 1.98
N GLN A 293 -23.91 2.72 1.65
CA GLN A 293 -24.97 3.25 0.79
C GLN A 293 -24.33 3.98 -0.41
N PRO A 294 -24.47 3.44 -1.64
CA PRO A 294 -23.91 4.10 -2.81
C PRO A 294 -24.67 5.39 -3.16
N GLN A 295 -23.94 6.45 -3.49
CA GLN A 295 -24.52 7.78 -3.77
C GLN A 295 -25.48 7.84 -4.97
N LYS A 296 -25.36 6.91 -5.93
CA LYS A 296 -26.23 6.86 -7.11
C LYS A 296 -27.65 6.37 -6.81
N PHE A 297 -27.90 5.82 -5.63
CA PHE A 297 -29.24 5.40 -5.19
C PHE A 297 -29.83 6.46 -4.26
N THR A 298 -30.36 7.53 -4.85
CA THR A 298 -31.07 8.63 -4.15
C THR A 298 -32.54 8.33 -3.88
N ASP A 299 -33.04 7.14 -4.23
CA ASP A 299 -34.38 6.73 -3.84
C ASP A 299 -34.41 6.39 -2.35
N LYS A 300 -35.33 7.04 -1.63
CA LYS A 300 -35.51 7.05 -0.16
C LYS A 300 -35.72 5.66 0.49
N ALA A 301 -35.59 4.56 -0.24
CA ALA A 301 -35.88 3.19 0.20
C ALA A 301 -34.69 2.22 0.15
N THR A 302 -33.48 2.62 -0.26
CA THR A 302 -32.32 1.69 -0.20
C THR A 302 -31.80 1.59 1.23
N LEU A 303 -32.31 0.58 1.94
CA LEU A 303 -31.91 0.16 3.28
C LEU A 303 -30.39 0.00 3.37
N GLN A 304 -29.85 0.30 4.55
CA GLN A 304 -28.43 0.08 4.89
C GLN A 304 -28.00 -1.32 4.48
N THR A 305 -27.16 -1.41 3.44
CA THR A 305 -26.75 -2.71 2.89
C THR A 305 -25.42 -3.10 3.50
N GLN A 306 -25.31 -4.35 3.92
CA GLN A 306 -24.04 -4.91 4.38
C GLN A 306 -23.19 -5.26 3.16
N TRP A 307 -21.98 -4.72 3.11
CA TRP A 307 -21.02 -4.95 2.03
C TRP A 307 -19.76 -5.61 2.58
N LEU A 308 -19.12 -6.40 1.73
CA LEU A 308 -17.80 -6.96 1.89
C LEU A 308 -16.98 -6.58 0.66
N SER A 309 -16.14 -5.56 0.80
CA SER A 309 -15.42 -4.93 -0.31
C SER A 309 -13.92 -5.15 -0.19
N LEU A 310 -13.27 -5.46 -1.31
CA LEU A 310 -11.82 -5.57 -1.40
C LEU A 310 -11.23 -4.24 -1.86
N ALA A 311 -10.51 -3.56 -0.98
CA ALA A 311 -9.93 -2.25 -1.21
C ALA A 311 -8.43 -2.33 -1.49
N LYS A 312 -7.97 -1.65 -2.56
CA LYS A 312 -6.56 -1.26 -2.68
C LYS A 312 -6.35 0.08 -1.98
N GLY A 313 -5.18 0.28 -1.36
CA GLY A 313 -4.80 1.60 -0.85
C GLY A 313 -4.88 2.68 -1.94
N GLY A 314 -5.40 3.86 -1.58
CA GLY A 314 -5.55 4.99 -2.50
C GLY A 314 -6.91 5.08 -3.18
N GLU A 315 -7.84 4.19 -2.86
CA GLU A 315 -9.20 4.32 -3.35
C GLU A 315 -9.97 5.42 -2.60
N ASP A 316 -10.82 6.13 -3.35
CA ASP A 316 -11.76 7.10 -2.82
C ASP A 316 -13.18 6.67 -3.22
N TRP A 317 -13.95 6.22 -2.24
CA TRP A 317 -15.32 5.75 -2.43
C TRP A 317 -16.38 6.82 -2.14
N ARG A 318 -15.94 8.08 -1.95
CA ARG A 318 -16.84 9.24 -1.81
C ARG A 318 -17.31 9.78 -3.15
N THR A 319 -16.71 9.36 -4.26
CA THR A 319 -17.08 9.81 -5.62
C THR A 319 -17.48 8.64 -6.53
N ARG A 320 -17.15 7.41 -6.13
CA ARG A 320 -17.43 6.17 -6.85
C ARG A 320 -17.66 5.03 -5.88
N THR A 321 -18.35 3.98 -6.31
CA THR A 321 -18.48 2.76 -5.50
C THR A 321 -17.18 1.97 -5.43
N PRO A 322 -17.01 1.08 -4.43
CA PRO A 322 -15.92 0.12 -4.41
C PRO A 322 -15.84 -0.66 -5.73
N LYS A 323 -14.63 -0.85 -6.26
CA LYS A 323 -14.41 -1.54 -7.53
C LYS A 323 -14.63 -3.05 -7.42
N SER A 324 -14.25 -3.64 -6.28
CA SER A 324 -14.33 -5.08 -6.03
C SER A 324 -15.21 -5.31 -4.80
N VAL A 325 -16.44 -5.75 -5.06
CA VAL A 325 -17.43 -6.10 -4.03
C VAL A 325 -17.60 -7.61 -4.08
N ILE A 326 -17.17 -8.29 -3.02
CA ILE A 326 -17.19 -9.75 -2.97
C ILE A 326 -18.58 -10.25 -2.59
N TYR A 327 -19.23 -9.55 -1.67
CA TYR A 327 -20.55 -9.89 -1.18
C TYR A 327 -21.30 -8.63 -0.77
N ASN A 328 -22.59 -8.57 -1.07
CA ASN A 328 -23.50 -7.57 -0.55
C ASN A 328 -24.87 -8.20 -0.25
N ASP A 329 -25.48 -7.81 0.87
CA ASP A 329 -26.83 -8.26 1.23
C ASP A 329 -27.56 -7.17 2.04
N PRO A 330 -28.78 -6.77 1.63
CA PRO A 330 -29.55 -5.75 2.34
C PRO A 330 -30.19 -6.26 3.64
N LYS A 331 -30.39 -7.57 3.79
CA LYS A 331 -31.08 -8.22 4.90
C LYS A 331 -30.10 -8.87 5.88
N LYS A 332 -29.10 -9.59 5.39
CA LYS A 332 -28.15 -10.33 6.23
C LYS A 332 -27.02 -9.43 6.69
N ARG A 333 -26.76 -9.42 8.00
CA ARG A 333 -25.65 -8.67 8.60
C ARG A 333 -24.47 -9.60 8.83
N ILE A 334 -23.30 -9.18 8.34
CA ILE A 334 -22.02 -9.79 8.68
C ILE A 334 -21.65 -9.30 10.08
N ASN A 335 -21.40 -10.26 10.95
CA ASN A 335 -20.97 -10.00 12.32
C ASN A 335 -19.46 -10.21 12.49
N HIS A 336 -18.89 -11.21 11.82
CA HIS A 336 -17.44 -11.42 11.80
C HIS A 336 -16.97 -11.96 10.44
N VAL A 337 -15.76 -11.58 10.05
CA VAL A 337 -15.06 -12.05 8.85
C VAL A 337 -13.69 -12.55 9.25
N MET A 338 -13.28 -13.73 8.77
CA MET A 338 -11.92 -14.22 8.99
C MET A 338 -11.50 -15.24 7.95
N ILE A 339 -10.20 -15.49 7.88
CA ILE A 339 -9.64 -16.60 7.12
C ILE A 339 -9.16 -17.65 8.11
N TYR A 340 -9.65 -18.86 7.96
CA TYR A 340 -9.29 -19.95 8.86
C TYR A 340 -8.03 -20.67 8.38
N GLN A 341 -7.06 -20.87 9.27
CA GLN A 341 -5.82 -21.59 8.95
C GLN A 341 -5.49 -22.72 9.93
N GLY A 342 -6.32 -22.93 10.96
CA GLY A 342 -6.16 -23.99 11.94
C GLY A 342 -6.38 -25.40 11.37
N ARG A 343 -6.23 -26.39 12.25
CA ARG A 343 -6.26 -27.82 11.95
C ARG A 343 -7.53 -28.51 12.44
N ASN A 344 -8.23 -27.93 13.41
CA ASN A 344 -9.42 -28.50 14.03
C ASN A 344 -10.62 -28.66 13.09
N ALA A 345 -10.70 -27.85 12.03
CA ALA A 345 -11.79 -27.87 11.05
C ALA A 345 -11.22 -27.89 9.61
N PRO A 346 -10.56 -28.97 9.16
CA PRO A 346 -9.83 -28.98 7.90
C PRO A 346 -10.71 -28.64 6.67
N GLY A 347 -12.00 -28.95 6.71
CA GLY A 347 -12.97 -28.59 5.66
C GLY A 347 -13.21 -27.08 5.51
N LEU A 348 -12.85 -26.28 6.51
CA LEU A 348 -12.95 -24.81 6.48
C LEU A 348 -11.61 -24.13 6.15
N ARG A 349 -10.52 -24.90 6.09
CA ARG A 349 -9.17 -24.34 5.99
C ARG A 349 -9.00 -23.54 4.70
N SER A 350 -8.35 -22.38 4.84
CA SER A 350 -8.09 -21.40 3.78
C SER A 350 -9.33 -20.79 3.12
N LYS A 351 -10.54 -21.07 3.62
CA LYS A 351 -11.77 -20.40 3.19
C LYS A 351 -11.93 -19.05 3.90
N LEU A 352 -12.59 -18.12 3.21
CA LEU A 352 -13.05 -16.88 3.83
C LEU A 352 -14.37 -17.16 4.54
N LEU A 353 -14.37 -17.15 5.87
CA LEU A 353 -15.54 -17.43 6.69
C LEU A 353 -16.27 -16.15 7.05
N LEU A 354 -17.60 -16.18 6.95
CA LEU A 354 -18.51 -15.14 7.41
C LEU A 354 -19.39 -15.70 8.52
N LEU A 355 -19.41 -15.02 9.67
CA LEU A 355 -20.42 -15.24 10.70
C LEU A 355 -21.62 -14.33 10.39
N LEU A 356 -22.74 -14.93 10.02
CA LEU A 356 -23.99 -14.24 9.68
C LEU A 356 -25.06 -14.50 10.75
N GLN A 357 -25.83 -13.46 11.04
CA GLN A 357 -27.05 -13.58 11.84
C GLN A 357 -28.20 -14.02 10.92
N GLY A 358 -28.71 -15.24 11.08
CA GLY A 358 -29.90 -15.74 10.39
C GLY A 358 -31.20 -15.32 11.07
N ALA A 359 -32.34 -15.82 10.58
CA ALA A 359 -33.64 -15.56 11.20
C ALA A 359 -33.75 -16.24 12.57
N ASP A 360 -33.39 -17.54 12.64
CA ASP A 360 -33.56 -18.35 13.85
C ASP A 360 -32.24 -18.83 14.45
N ASN A 361 -31.11 -18.71 13.73
CA ASN A 361 -29.82 -19.25 14.15
C ASN A 361 -28.64 -18.40 13.63
N TRP A 362 -27.51 -18.44 14.33
CA TRP A 362 -26.23 -17.99 13.78
C TRP A 362 -25.74 -18.97 12.71
N GLN A 363 -25.07 -18.47 11.68
CA GLN A 363 -24.62 -19.29 10.54
C GLN A 363 -23.17 -18.97 10.20
N VAL A 364 -22.37 -20.01 9.97
CA VAL A 364 -21.05 -19.88 9.38
C VAL A 364 -21.18 -20.22 7.90
N THR A 365 -20.90 -19.22 7.07
CA THR A 365 -20.84 -19.39 5.61
C THR A 365 -19.43 -19.17 5.12
N SER A 366 -19.13 -19.67 3.93
CA SER A 366 -17.84 -19.49 3.30
C SER A 366 -17.95 -18.85 1.92
N LEU A 367 -16.88 -18.14 1.57
CA LEU A 367 -16.62 -17.63 0.24
C LEU A 367 -15.23 -18.10 -0.22
N PRO A 368 -15.00 -18.19 -1.54
CA PRO A 368 -13.66 -18.39 -2.07
C PRO A 368 -12.71 -17.30 -1.57
N ASN A 369 -11.46 -17.64 -1.29
CA ASN A 369 -10.48 -16.66 -0.88
C ASN A 369 -10.21 -15.67 -2.04
N PRO A 370 -10.45 -14.35 -1.86
CA PRO A 370 -10.22 -13.36 -2.91
C PRO A 370 -8.74 -13.21 -3.31
N ALA A 371 -7.81 -13.70 -2.51
CA ALA A 371 -6.39 -13.71 -2.86
C ALA A 371 -6.03 -14.72 -3.96
N SER A 372 -6.89 -15.71 -4.24
CA SER A 372 -6.63 -16.78 -5.21
C SER A 372 -6.73 -16.36 -6.69
N GLY A 373 -6.84 -15.07 -7.00
CA GLY A 373 -6.82 -14.55 -8.37
C GLY A 373 -8.12 -14.76 -9.18
N ILE A 374 -9.19 -15.24 -8.55
CA ILE A 374 -10.51 -15.36 -9.19
C ILE A 374 -11.08 -13.96 -9.42
N SER A 375 -11.55 -13.67 -10.64
CA SER A 375 -12.14 -12.39 -11.02
C SER A 375 -13.36 -12.06 -10.15
N THR A 376 -13.23 -11.06 -9.27
CA THR A 376 -14.24 -10.63 -8.28
C THR A 376 -15.33 -9.71 -8.86
N ASP A 377 -15.60 -9.77 -10.17
CA ASP A 377 -16.60 -8.89 -10.81
C ASP A 377 -18.05 -9.36 -10.58
N LEU A 378 -18.25 -10.50 -9.90
CA LEU A 378 -19.57 -11.05 -9.59
C LEU A 378 -19.71 -11.22 -8.06
N SER A 379 -20.85 -10.75 -7.52
CA SER A 379 -21.27 -11.06 -6.14
C SER A 379 -21.44 -12.58 -6.02
N ILE A 380 -20.65 -13.22 -5.17
CA ILE A 380 -20.67 -14.68 -5.01
C ILE A 380 -21.65 -15.01 -3.89
N GLU A 381 -22.55 -15.95 -4.14
CA GLU A 381 -23.45 -16.46 -3.09
C GLU A 381 -22.63 -17.24 -2.05
N PRO A 382 -22.68 -16.88 -0.75
CA PRO A 382 -21.96 -17.60 0.28
C PRO A 382 -22.47 -19.03 0.42
N LYS A 383 -21.56 -20.00 0.45
CA LYS A 383 -21.90 -21.39 0.75
C LYS A 383 -22.17 -21.51 2.24
N LEU A 384 -23.33 -22.02 2.63
CA LEU A 384 -23.58 -22.39 4.02
C LEU A 384 -22.71 -23.60 4.38
N GLU A 385 -21.85 -23.44 5.39
CA GLU A 385 -21.03 -24.54 5.92
C GLU A 385 -21.63 -25.10 7.20
N TRP A 386 -22.23 -24.26 8.05
CA TRP A 386 -22.73 -24.69 9.35
C TRP A 386 -23.78 -23.74 9.97
N LYS A 387 -24.74 -24.29 10.72
CA LYS A 387 -25.75 -23.55 11.50
C LYS A 387 -25.56 -23.80 13.00
N ILE A 388 -25.51 -22.73 13.79
CA ILE A 388 -25.33 -22.77 15.24
C ILE A 388 -26.72 -22.69 15.90
N ALA A 389 -27.22 -23.81 16.43
CA ALA A 389 -28.60 -23.91 16.88
C ALA A 389 -28.81 -23.78 18.40
N HIS A 390 -27.79 -24.10 19.22
CA HIS A 390 -28.00 -24.26 20.68
C HIS A 390 -27.05 -23.45 21.58
N GLN A 391 -25.88 -23.05 21.07
CA GLN A 391 -24.83 -22.40 21.87
C GLN A 391 -24.99 -20.87 21.97
N ALA A 392 -25.82 -20.29 21.11
CA ALA A 392 -26.15 -18.87 21.13
C ALA A 392 -27.53 -18.63 20.52
N SER A 393 -28.32 -17.78 21.16
CA SER A 393 -29.55 -17.23 20.58
C SER A 393 -29.19 -16.26 19.45
N VAL A 394 -30.13 -16.01 18.54
CA VAL A 394 -29.98 -15.00 17.48
C VAL A 394 -29.75 -13.60 18.07
N ASP A 395 -30.34 -13.30 19.23
CA ASP A 395 -30.19 -12.02 19.90
C ASP A 395 -28.86 -11.89 20.67
N ASP A 396 -28.12 -12.98 20.84
CA ASP A 396 -26.82 -12.94 21.51
C ASP A 396 -25.79 -12.22 20.65
N THR A 397 -24.95 -11.43 21.30
CA THR A 397 -23.76 -10.89 20.64
C THR A 397 -22.69 -11.98 20.63
N VAL A 398 -22.34 -12.47 19.44
CA VAL A 398 -21.34 -13.53 19.24
C VAL A 398 -20.12 -12.97 18.51
N SER A 399 -18.94 -13.57 18.65
CA SER A 399 -17.82 -13.34 17.72
C SER A 399 -17.02 -14.61 17.50
N LEU A 400 -16.34 -14.70 16.37
CA LEU A 400 -15.28 -15.68 16.16
C LEU A 400 -13.94 -14.99 16.39
N ILE A 401 -13.02 -15.64 17.10
CA ILE A 401 -11.64 -15.20 17.28
C ILE A 401 -10.72 -16.38 16.99
N THR A 402 -9.47 -16.11 16.64
CA THR A 402 -8.43 -17.14 16.54
C THR A 402 -7.54 -17.13 17.77
N ASN A 403 -7.02 -18.31 18.12
CA ASN A 403 -5.96 -18.45 19.13
C ASN A 403 -4.57 -18.46 18.47
N SER A 404 -3.53 -18.79 19.25
CA SER A 404 -2.13 -18.79 18.76
C SER A 404 -1.80 -19.88 17.74
N GLN A 405 -2.70 -20.87 17.54
CA GLN A 405 -2.58 -21.94 16.53
C GLN A 405 -3.59 -21.77 15.39
N ASP A 406 -4.14 -20.56 15.22
CA ASP A 406 -5.17 -20.23 14.22
C ASP A 406 -6.47 -21.03 14.38
N GLU A 407 -6.72 -21.61 15.56
CA GLU A 407 -7.96 -22.32 15.85
C GLU A 407 -9.08 -21.36 16.21
N ILE A 408 -10.29 -21.64 15.72
CA ILE A 408 -11.46 -20.78 15.95
C ILE A 408 -12.04 -21.05 17.32
N ALA A 409 -12.15 -19.99 18.11
CA ALA A 409 -13.01 -19.94 19.28
C ALA A 409 -14.22 -19.03 18.99
N MET A 410 -15.41 -19.53 19.28
CA MET A 410 -16.63 -18.73 19.33
C MET A 410 -16.84 -18.21 20.74
N ILE A 411 -17.05 -16.91 20.85
CA ILE A 411 -17.33 -16.22 22.11
C ILE A 411 -18.77 -15.73 22.09
N ASN A 412 -19.54 -16.09 23.12
CA ASN A 412 -20.84 -15.47 23.39
C ASN A 412 -20.64 -14.36 24.43
N HIS A 413 -20.75 -13.10 23.97
CA HIS A 413 -20.50 -11.90 24.77
C HIS A 413 -21.61 -11.61 25.79
N SER A 414 -22.81 -12.18 25.58
CA SER A 414 -23.96 -11.99 26.47
C SER A 414 -23.79 -12.75 27.79
N ASN A 415 -23.24 -13.96 27.71
CA ASN A 415 -23.18 -14.91 28.83
C ASN A 415 -21.75 -15.35 29.19
N GLY A 416 -20.72 -14.82 28.51
CA GLY A 416 -19.32 -15.08 28.80
C GLY A 416 -18.84 -16.50 28.52
N HIS A 417 -19.51 -17.23 27.62
CA HIS A 417 -19.11 -18.60 27.24
C HIS A 417 -18.09 -18.60 26.09
N PHE A 418 -17.15 -19.54 26.18
CA PHE A 418 -16.11 -19.79 25.18
C PHE A 418 -16.27 -21.21 24.63
N TYR A 419 -16.37 -21.29 23.31
CA TYR A 419 -16.53 -22.55 22.59
C TYR A 419 -15.43 -22.73 21.56
N GLN A 420 -14.85 -23.92 21.49
CA GLN A 420 -13.87 -24.30 20.48
C GLN A 420 -14.59 -24.98 19.31
N LEU A 421 -14.32 -24.53 18.08
CA LEU A 421 -14.83 -25.19 16.88
C LEU A 421 -14.03 -26.45 16.57
N MET A 422 -14.72 -27.55 16.32
CA MET A 422 -14.17 -28.86 15.94
C MET A 422 -14.93 -29.42 14.73
N GLN A 423 -14.24 -30.21 13.91
CA GLN A 423 -14.85 -31.04 12.86
C GLN A 423 -14.55 -32.52 13.14
N HIS A 424 -15.58 -33.36 13.13
CA HIS A 424 -15.44 -34.78 13.48
C HIS A 424 -15.14 -35.70 12.28
N ASN A 425 -15.64 -35.34 11.08
CA ASN A 425 -15.46 -36.15 9.88
C ASN A 425 -14.31 -35.58 9.03
N VAL A 426 -13.09 -36.07 9.27
CA VAL A 426 -11.95 -35.86 8.38
C VAL A 426 -11.82 -37.12 7.53
N SER A 427 -12.35 -37.13 6.31
CA SER A 427 -11.97 -38.15 5.34
C SER A 427 -10.49 -37.91 5.03
N THR A 428 -9.60 -38.64 5.72
CA THR A 428 -8.21 -38.81 5.28
C THR A 428 -8.28 -39.34 3.87
N THR A 429 -8.05 -38.46 2.90
CA THR A 429 -7.76 -38.90 1.54
C THR A 429 -6.35 -39.46 1.59
N GLU A 430 -6.20 -40.67 2.13
CA GLU A 430 -5.06 -41.50 1.78
C GLU A 430 -5.22 -41.78 0.28
N GLN A 431 -4.54 -40.98 -0.53
CA GLN A 431 -4.25 -41.39 -1.90
C GLN A 431 -3.42 -42.67 -1.77
N GLN A 432 -4.06 -43.82 -2.01
CA GLN A 432 -3.34 -45.02 -2.40
C GLN A 432 -2.50 -44.66 -3.62
N SER A 433 -1.20 -44.60 -3.44
CA SER A 433 -0.21 -44.55 -4.50
C SER A 433 -0.31 -45.87 -5.26
N SER A 434 -1.15 -45.92 -6.29
CA SER A 434 -0.98 -46.87 -7.37
C SER A 434 0.29 -46.49 -8.11
N ASP A 435 1.26 -47.38 -8.06
CA ASP A 435 2.53 -47.32 -8.77
C ASP A 435 2.26 -47.21 -10.28
N ASP A 436 2.20 -45.97 -10.78
CA ASP A 436 1.97 -45.70 -12.20
C ASP A 436 3.00 -44.70 -12.72
N ASN A 437 4.17 -45.24 -13.05
CA ASN A 437 5.27 -44.53 -13.69
C ASN A 437 4.84 -43.82 -15.00
N GLY A 438 3.69 -44.16 -15.58
CA GLY A 438 3.11 -43.47 -16.73
C GLY A 438 2.62 -42.06 -16.40
N ALA A 439 2.03 -41.84 -15.23
CA ALA A 439 1.51 -40.53 -14.82
C ALA A 439 2.66 -39.54 -14.56
N LEU A 440 3.74 -39.99 -13.93
CA LEU A 440 4.93 -39.18 -13.66
C LEU A 440 5.61 -38.71 -14.95
N LEU A 441 5.73 -39.60 -15.94
CA LEU A 441 6.26 -39.27 -17.27
C LEU A 441 5.36 -38.25 -18.00
N PHE A 442 4.04 -38.38 -17.88
CA PHE A 442 3.09 -37.45 -18.48
C PHE A 442 3.15 -36.05 -17.83
N PHE A 443 3.26 -35.98 -16.50
CA PHE A 443 3.44 -34.71 -15.79
C PHE A 443 4.77 -34.03 -16.12
N LEU A 444 5.87 -34.81 -16.23
CA LEU A 444 7.15 -34.28 -16.68
C LEU A 444 7.09 -33.72 -18.10
N LEU A 445 6.36 -34.38 -19.00
CA LEU A 445 6.20 -33.93 -20.38
C LEU A 445 5.35 -32.65 -20.49
N LEU A 446 4.34 -32.50 -19.62
CA LEU A 446 3.56 -31.26 -19.49
C LEU A 446 4.38 -30.10 -18.92
N ILE A 447 5.23 -30.36 -17.92
CA ILE A 447 6.14 -29.35 -17.36
C ILE A 447 7.16 -28.92 -18.42
N LEU A 448 7.66 -29.86 -19.23
CA LEU A 448 8.61 -29.58 -20.31
C LEU A 448 7.96 -28.76 -21.43
N LEU A 449 6.74 -29.09 -21.83
CA LEU A 449 5.96 -28.32 -22.80
C LEU A 449 5.58 -26.93 -22.26
N GLY A 450 5.18 -26.84 -21.00
CA GLY A 450 4.85 -25.59 -20.33
C GLY A 450 6.06 -24.67 -20.19
N SER A 451 7.23 -25.21 -19.84
CA SER A 451 8.47 -24.46 -19.75
C SER A 451 8.98 -24.03 -21.13
N ALA A 452 8.86 -24.87 -22.16
CA ALA A 452 9.17 -24.49 -23.54
C ALA A 452 8.22 -23.39 -24.06
N ALA A 453 6.92 -23.50 -23.77
CA ALA A 453 5.94 -22.47 -24.10
C ALA A 453 6.19 -21.16 -23.34
N TRP A 454 6.55 -21.22 -22.06
CA TRP A 454 6.94 -20.05 -21.27
C TRP A 454 8.23 -19.42 -21.76
N PHE A 455 9.23 -20.23 -22.12
CA PHE A 455 10.49 -19.76 -22.68
C PHE A 455 10.29 -19.11 -24.06
N TYR A 456 9.41 -19.68 -24.88
CA TYR A 456 8.97 -19.09 -26.15
C TYR A 456 8.21 -17.78 -25.92
N TYR A 457 7.26 -17.74 -24.98
CA TYR A 457 6.52 -16.53 -24.60
C TYR A 457 7.47 -15.42 -24.11
N LYS A 458 8.43 -15.77 -23.25
CA LYS A 458 9.43 -14.85 -22.69
C LYS A 458 10.41 -14.34 -23.75
N ASN A 459 10.89 -15.19 -24.64
CA ASN A 459 11.91 -14.79 -25.61
C ASN A 459 11.34 -14.20 -26.90
N VAL A 460 10.11 -14.55 -27.28
CA VAL A 460 9.51 -14.09 -28.55
C VAL A 460 8.47 -13.00 -28.34
N ILE A 461 7.65 -13.07 -27.27
CA ILE A 461 6.55 -12.11 -27.04
C ILE A 461 6.99 -10.97 -26.11
N LEU A 462 7.52 -11.28 -24.91
CA LEU A 462 7.94 -10.23 -23.96
C LEU A 462 9.08 -9.35 -24.49
N LYS A 463 10.03 -9.91 -25.26
CA LYS A 463 11.08 -9.10 -25.91
C LYS A 463 10.56 -8.21 -27.05
N LYS A 464 9.46 -8.60 -27.74
CA LYS A 464 8.82 -7.76 -28.77
C LYS A 464 8.04 -6.56 -28.20
N HIS A 465 7.64 -6.60 -26.92
CA HIS A 465 6.87 -5.55 -26.24
C HIS A 465 7.67 -4.76 -25.19
N SER A 466 8.99 -4.94 -25.10
CA SER A 466 9.82 -4.13 -24.22
C SER A 466 9.85 -2.66 -24.67
N ALA A 467 9.81 -1.71 -23.73
CA ALA A 467 9.96 -0.28 -24.00
C ALA A 467 11.24 0.05 -24.80
N LYS A 468 12.30 -0.77 -24.68
CA LYS A 468 13.53 -0.65 -25.48
C LYS A 468 13.36 -1.11 -26.94
N ALA A 469 12.50 -2.10 -27.19
CA ALA A 469 12.18 -2.60 -28.52
C ALA A 469 11.27 -1.63 -29.30
N LEU A 470 10.38 -0.93 -28.60
CA LEU A 470 9.51 0.10 -29.18
C LEU A 470 10.32 1.26 -29.78
N VAL A 471 11.33 1.76 -29.05
CA VAL A 471 12.23 2.83 -29.52
C VAL A 471 13.14 2.38 -30.68
N HIS A 472 13.40 1.09 -30.84
CA HIS A 472 14.17 0.58 -31.98
C HIS A 472 13.33 0.50 -33.27
N ARG A 473 12.00 0.36 -33.17
CA ARG A 473 11.12 0.30 -34.35
C ARG A 473 10.74 1.69 -34.87
N GLN A 474 10.57 2.66 -33.99
CA GLN A 474 10.16 4.03 -34.35
C GLN A 474 11.35 4.93 -34.69
N PHE A 475 11.11 6.06 -35.34
CA PHE A 475 12.13 7.10 -35.50
C PHE A 475 12.35 7.82 -34.17
N ALA A 476 13.56 8.35 -33.95
CA ALA A 476 13.97 8.95 -32.68
C ALA A 476 14.29 10.45 -32.79
N LYS A 477 14.47 10.97 -34.02
CA LYS A 477 14.81 12.36 -34.28
C LYS A 477 14.29 12.78 -35.65
N MET A 478 13.90 14.05 -35.76
CA MET A 478 13.62 14.74 -37.02
C MET A 478 14.61 15.90 -37.20
N ALA A 479 14.99 16.18 -38.44
CA ALA A 479 15.76 17.37 -38.80
C ALA A 479 15.34 17.86 -40.18
N LEU A 480 15.61 19.13 -40.47
CA LEU A 480 15.45 19.67 -41.82
C LEU A 480 16.72 19.39 -42.63
N ASP A 481 16.52 19.12 -43.92
CA ASP A 481 17.56 19.25 -44.93
C ASP A 481 18.12 20.69 -44.97
N ASN A 482 19.35 20.86 -45.47
CA ASN A 482 20.02 22.13 -45.73
C ASN A 482 19.14 23.12 -46.49
N ASN A 483 18.31 22.64 -47.44
CA ASN A 483 17.40 23.47 -48.23
C ASN A 483 16.06 23.74 -47.52
N LYS A 484 15.83 23.18 -46.32
CA LYS A 484 14.60 23.29 -45.51
C LYS A 484 13.32 22.83 -46.21
N GLN A 485 13.42 22.06 -47.29
CA GLN A 485 12.26 21.55 -48.04
C GLN A 485 11.85 20.14 -47.61
N TYR A 486 12.80 19.37 -47.04
CA TYR A 486 12.58 17.99 -46.63
C TYR A 486 12.75 17.81 -45.13
N LEU A 487 11.84 17.03 -44.55
CA LEU A 487 11.89 16.51 -43.20
C LEU A 487 12.59 15.15 -43.19
N GLN A 488 13.79 15.11 -42.61
CA GLN A 488 14.61 13.92 -42.48
C GLN A 488 14.35 13.21 -41.15
N LEU A 489 14.07 11.91 -41.20
CA LEU A 489 13.81 11.06 -40.05
C LEU A 489 14.99 10.12 -39.78
N PHE A 490 15.41 10.03 -38.52
CA PHE A 490 16.58 9.25 -38.10
C PHE A 490 16.19 8.20 -37.06
N LYS A 491 16.74 6.99 -37.17
CA LYS A 491 16.71 6.03 -36.06
C LYS A 491 17.73 6.40 -35.00
N ARG A 492 17.60 5.75 -33.85
CA ARG A 492 18.51 5.89 -32.73
C ARG A 492 19.96 5.56 -33.14
N HIS A 493 20.90 6.42 -32.76
CA HIS A 493 22.35 6.28 -33.03
C HIS A 493 22.80 6.37 -34.49
N GLN A 494 21.90 6.62 -35.44
CA GLN A 494 22.27 6.86 -36.83
C GLN A 494 22.51 8.35 -37.09
N LYS A 495 23.56 8.64 -37.87
CA LYS A 495 23.89 10.00 -38.33
C LYS A 495 23.34 10.31 -39.73
N VAL A 496 22.90 9.29 -40.45
CA VAL A 496 22.30 9.37 -41.79
C VAL A 496 20.79 9.19 -41.65
N SER A 497 20.01 9.94 -42.42
CA SER A 497 18.55 9.85 -42.43
C SER A 497 18.11 8.55 -43.09
N GLU A 498 17.19 7.82 -42.47
CA GLU A 498 16.61 6.58 -43.04
C GLU A 498 15.46 6.90 -44.00
N LYS A 499 14.72 7.99 -43.74
CA LYS A 499 13.64 8.47 -44.60
C LYS A 499 13.68 9.99 -44.71
N SER A 500 13.33 10.51 -45.88
CA SER A 500 13.18 11.94 -46.15
C SER A 500 11.80 12.18 -46.76
N ILE A 501 11.04 13.12 -46.18
CA ILE A 501 9.66 13.44 -46.59
C ILE A 501 9.63 14.90 -47.00
N ALA A 502 9.12 15.23 -48.19
CA ALA A 502 8.93 16.62 -48.57
C ALA A 502 7.87 17.26 -47.66
N LEU A 503 8.12 18.45 -47.09
CA LEU A 503 7.16 19.09 -46.18
C LEU A 503 5.80 19.33 -46.85
N VAL A 504 5.82 19.67 -48.14
CA VAL A 504 4.62 19.82 -49.00
C VAL A 504 3.82 18.54 -49.18
N ASN A 505 4.39 17.37 -48.87
CA ASN A 505 3.73 16.07 -48.99
C ASN A 505 3.15 15.58 -47.65
N ILE A 506 3.30 16.33 -46.56
CA ILE A 506 2.67 15.97 -45.29
C ILE A 506 1.18 16.32 -45.36
N ASN A 507 0.32 15.34 -45.06
CA ASN A 507 -1.13 15.51 -45.00
C ASN A 507 -1.60 15.77 -43.56
N THR A 508 -1.05 15.04 -42.60
CA THR A 508 -1.45 15.11 -41.18
C THR A 508 -0.23 15.02 -40.26
N CYS A 509 -0.24 15.81 -39.19
CA CYS A 509 0.70 15.76 -38.08
C CYS A 509 -0.07 15.72 -36.75
N GLN A 510 0.06 14.61 -36.03
CA GLN A 510 -0.57 14.40 -34.72
C GLN A 510 0.46 14.29 -33.61
N VAL A 511 0.14 14.89 -32.47
CA VAL A 511 0.97 14.84 -31.27
C VAL A 511 0.30 13.93 -30.24
N PHE A 512 1.08 12.98 -29.73
CA PHE A 512 0.63 12.02 -28.72
C PHE A 512 1.40 12.17 -27.42
N LEU A 513 0.66 12.15 -26.31
CA LEU A 513 1.18 11.94 -24.96
C LEU A 513 0.65 10.59 -24.46
N GLY A 514 1.53 9.61 -24.31
CA GLY A 514 1.10 8.22 -24.13
C GLY A 514 0.37 7.74 -25.38
N ASP A 515 -0.89 7.33 -25.22
CA ASP A 515 -1.80 6.93 -26.30
C ASP A 515 -2.84 8.03 -26.63
N ASP A 516 -2.84 9.13 -25.90
CA ASP A 516 -3.78 10.23 -26.07
C ASP A 516 -3.29 11.21 -27.15
N CYS A 517 -4.12 11.46 -28.17
CA CYS A 517 -3.87 12.48 -29.18
C CYS A 517 -4.23 13.85 -28.61
N ILE A 518 -3.24 14.70 -28.40
CA ILE A 518 -3.40 16.03 -27.76
C ILE A 518 -3.40 17.17 -28.77
N ALA A 519 -2.93 16.94 -30.00
CA ALA A 519 -2.99 17.90 -31.09
C ALA A 519 -3.09 17.19 -32.44
N ASN A 520 -3.87 17.76 -33.35
CA ASN A 520 -4.03 17.26 -34.72
C ASN A 520 -3.98 18.44 -35.68
N ILE A 521 -2.96 18.44 -36.55
CA ILE A 521 -2.76 19.41 -37.62
C ILE A 521 -3.00 18.66 -38.93
N SER A 522 -3.93 19.14 -39.76
CA SER A 522 -4.32 18.43 -40.98
C SER A 522 -4.50 19.39 -42.14
N ARG A 523 -4.21 18.90 -43.35
CA ARG A 523 -4.46 19.63 -44.60
C ARG A 523 -5.94 19.62 -44.98
N ILE A 524 -6.63 18.48 -44.76
CA ILE A 524 -8.03 18.28 -45.15
C ILE A 524 -8.78 17.53 -44.02
N PRO A 525 -9.80 18.15 -43.37
CA PRO A 525 -10.08 19.59 -43.41
C PRO A 525 -8.87 20.39 -42.87
N PRO A 526 -8.65 21.62 -43.36
CA PRO A 526 -7.53 22.44 -42.92
C PRO A 526 -7.68 22.73 -41.43
N LYS A 527 -6.68 22.34 -40.65
CA LYS A 527 -6.60 22.60 -39.21
C LYS A 527 -5.16 22.99 -38.89
N GLY A 528 -4.95 24.28 -38.70
CA GLY A 528 -3.67 24.85 -38.30
C GLY A 528 -3.52 24.93 -36.78
N LEU A 529 -2.39 25.50 -36.35
CA LEU A 529 -2.05 25.75 -34.95
C LEU A 529 -2.20 27.24 -34.64
N SER A 530 -2.79 27.55 -33.49
CA SER A 530 -2.88 28.90 -32.92
C SER A 530 -2.04 29.04 -31.65
N ASN A 531 -1.87 30.27 -31.16
CA ASN A 531 -1.22 30.50 -29.86
C ASN A 531 -2.02 29.90 -28.69
N ALA A 532 -3.35 29.82 -28.80
CA ALA A 532 -4.20 29.19 -27.79
C ALA A 532 -3.94 27.68 -27.74
N ASP A 533 -3.82 27.04 -28.91
CA ASP A 533 -3.49 25.61 -29.01
C ASP A 533 -2.09 25.32 -28.44
N GLU A 534 -1.07 26.13 -28.77
CA GLU A 534 0.27 25.97 -28.17
C GLU A 534 0.21 26.12 -26.63
N ALA A 535 -0.56 27.07 -26.10
CA ALA A 535 -0.72 27.25 -24.67
C ALA A 535 -1.40 26.05 -24.00
N GLU A 536 -2.49 25.55 -24.59
CA GLU A 536 -3.21 24.37 -24.10
C GLU A 536 -2.33 23.12 -24.09
N ILE A 537 -1.61 22.86 -25.20
CA ILE A 537 -0.69 21.71 -25.31
C ILE A 537 0.43 21.82 -24.26
N ARG A 538 0.99 23.03 -24.05
CA ARG A 538 2.02 23.26 -23.03
C ARG A 538 1.49 23.07 -21.62
N ASP A 539 0.25 23.45 -21.33
CA ASP A 539 -0.39 23.21 -20.03
C ASP A 539 -0.64 21.71 -19.78
N ILE A 540 -1.05 20.95 -20.81
CA ILE A 540 -1.15 19.49 -20.73
C ILE A 540 0.21 18.88 -20.37
N PHE A 541 1.28 19.29 -21.04
CA PHE A 541 2.63 18.81 -20.71
C PHE A 541 3.12 19.27 -19.33
N LYS A 542 2.80 20.49 -18.90
CA LYS A 542 3.15 20.99 -17.58
C LYS A 542 2.46 20.17 -16.49
N LYS A 543 1.17 19.86 -16.67
CA LYS A 543 0.39 19.00 -15.77
C LYS A 543 0.94 17.57 -15.75
N GLU A 544 1.29 16.99 -16.90
CA GLU A 544 1.92 15.68 -16.94
C GLU A 544 3.27 15.67 -16.23
N HIS A 545 4.07 16.74 -16.34
CA HIS A 545 5.40 16.82 -15.72
C HIS A 545 5.36 16.90 -14.18
N THR A 546 4.35 17.53 -13.58
CA THR A 546 4.23 17.62 -12.12
C THR A 546 4.05 16.25 -11.47
N GLU A 547 3.61 15.25 -12.25
CA GLU A 547 3.47 13.90 -11.77
C GLU A 547 4.84 13.19 -11.65
N LYS A 548 5.10 12.55 -10.50
CA LYS A 548 6.37 11.85 -10.22
C LYS A 548 6.45 10.54 -11.02
N MET A 549 7.66 10.21 -11.48
CA MET A 549 7.95 9.00 -12.25
C MET A 549 8.33 7.83 -11.32
N ILE A 550 7.34 7.08 -10.83
CA ILE A 550 7.48 5.88 -9.97
C ILE A 550 6.63 4.71 -10.50
N ASP A 551 6.83 3.48 -9.99
CA ASP A 551 6.01 2.27 -10.24
C ASP A 551 5.67 1.96 -11.71
N GLU A 552 6.68 1.71 -12.54
CA GLU A 552 6.55 1.31 -13.95
C GLU A 552 5.86 2.34 -14.88
N ARG A 553 5.52 3.54 -14.40
CA ARG A 553 4.90 4.59 -15.20
C ARG A 553 5.73 4.93 -16.43
N VAL A 554 5.07 4.99 -17.58
CA VAL A 554 5.68 5.37 -18.86
C VAL A 554 5.22 6.76 -19.27
N ARG A 555 6.16 7.67 -19.49
CA ARG A 555 5.91 8.96 -20.12
C ARG A 555 6.48 8.93 -21.53
N ARG A 556 5.60 8.99 -22.53
CA ARG A 556 5.94 8.93 -23.95
C ARG A 556 5.41 10.17 -24.67
N ILE A 557 6.27 10.85 -25.43
CA ILE A 557 5.88 11.92 -26.35
C ILE A 557 6.23 11.46 -27.76
N SER A 558 5.25 11.40 -28.64
CA SER A 558 5.45 10.99 -30.03
C SER A 558 4.75 11.92 -31.01
N VAL A 559 5.30 12.02 -32.21
CA VAL A 559 4.70 12.69 -33.36
C VAL A 559 4.36 11.62 -34.39
N TYR A 560 3.14 11.70 -34.92
CA TYR A 560 2.67 10.82 -35.98
C TYR A 560 2.43 11.65 -37.24
N LEU A 561 3.14 11.29 -38.31
CA LEU A 561 3.07 11.97 -39.60
C LEU A 561 2.43 11.03 -40.62
N ILE A 562 1.51 11.57 -41.41
CA ILE A 562 0.88 10.88 -42.54
C ILE A 562 1.19 11.70 -43.79
N ASP A 563 1.77 11.08 -44.81
CA ASP A 563 2.01 11.74 -46.09
C ASP A 563 0.80 11.63 -47.04
N VAL A 564 0.92 12.21 -48.23
CA VAL A 564 -0.13 12.18 -49.27
C VAL A 564 -0.35 10.78 -49.86
N GLU A 565 0.59 9.84 -49.68
CA GLU A 565 0.49 8.44 -50.12
C GLU A 565 -0.13 7.54 -49.03
N ASP A 566 -0.58 8.14 -47.93
CA ASP A 566 -1.10 7.45 -46.72
C ASP A 566 -0.05 6.59 -46.00
N GLU A 567 1.23 6.88 -46.20
CA GLU A 567 2.31 6.25 -45.46
C GLU A 567 2.48 6.89 -44.08
N HIS A 568 2.70 6.04 -43.08
CA HIS A 568 2.68 6.44 -41.67
C HIS A 568 4.06 6.42 -41.03
N TYR A 569 4.45 7.55 -40.44
CA TYR A 569 5.74 7.71 -39.78
C TYR A 569 5.55 8.12 -38.33
N THR A 570 5.97 7.25 -37.40
CA THR A 570 5.96 7.56 -35.96
C THR A 570 7.35 7.93 -35.47
N VAL A 571 7.45 9.11 -34.85
CA VAL A 571 8.67 9.62 -34.24
C VAL A 571 8.48 9.73 -32.72
N CYS A 572 9.23 8.92 -31.96
CA CYS A 572 9.25 9.00 -30.51
C CYS A 572 10.31 10.00 -30.05
N LEU A 573 9.88 11.19 -29.63
CA LEU A 573 10.77 12.28 -29.20
C LEU A 573 11.22 12.13 -27.74
N TYR A 574 10.35 11.59 -26.88
CA TYR A 574 10.65 11.37 -25.48
C TYR A 574 10.06 10.05 -24.99
N LEU A 575 10.85 9.30 -24.24
CA LEU A 575 10.42 8.11 -23.51
C LEU A 575 11.19 7.97 -22.20
N ARG A 576 10.44 7.85 -21.10
CA ARG A 576 10.94 7.53 -19.77
C ARG A 576 10.00 6.50 -19.12
N LYS A 577 10.57 5.49 -18.45
CA LYS A 577 9.83 4.48 -17.71
C LYS A 577 10.34 4.43 -16.28
N GLY A 578 9.53 4.87 -15.31
CA GLY A 578 9.98 5.07 -13.92
C GLY A 578 11.24 5.96 -13.87
N ASN A 579 12.30 5.46 -13.23
CA ASN A 579 13.59 6.14 -13.17
C ASN A 579 14.44 6.00 -14.44
N ASP A 580 14.13 5.04 -15.31
CA ASP A 580 14.89 4.80 -16.52
C ASP A 580 14.52 5.78 -17.63
N ARG A 581 15.40 6.75 -17.87
CA ARG A 581 15.32 7.64 -19.03
C ARG A 581 15.89 6.94 -20.26
N ILE A 582 15.03 6.55 -21.19
CA ILE A 582 15.41 5.78 -22.40
C ILE A 582 15.91 6.70 -23.52
N THR A 583 15.37 7.92 -23.59
CA THR A 583 15.75 8.99 -24.55
C THR A 583 16.77 9.96 -23.95
N LYS A 584 17.55 10.68 -24.77
CA LYS A 584 18.68 11.50 -24.31
C LYS A 584 18.30 12.95 -23.94
N LYS A 585 17.36 13.57 -24.66
CA LYS A 585 16.98 14.97 -24.47
C LYS A 585 16.18 15.18 -23.18
N SER A 586 16.27 16.39 -22.62
CA SER A 586 15.45 16.73 -21.46
C SER A 586 13.98 16.89 -21.86
N TYR A 587 13.08 16.74 -20.89
CA TYR A 587 11.64 16.81 -21.14
C TYR A 587 11.20 18.16 -21.73
N PHE A 588 11.66 19.27 -21.14
CA PHE A 588 11.33 20.61 -21.61
C PHE A 588 11.94 20.94 -22.98
N GLN A 589 13.17 20.48 -23.24
CA GLN A 589 13.79 20.63 -24.56
C GLN A 589 12.96 19.94 -25.65
N VAL A 590 12.43 18.75 -25.37
CA VAL A 590 11.58 18.03 -26.33
C VAL A 590 10.28 18.79 -26.61
N ILE A 591 9.65 19.38 -25.60
CA ILE A 591 8.42 20.15 -25.79
C ILE A 591 8.66 21.38 -26.65
N ASP A 592 9.77 22.08 -26.42
CA ASP A 592 10.10 23.27 -27.21
C ASP A 592 10.34 22.92 -28.67
N GLU A 593 11.16 21.91 -28.94
CA GLU A 593 11.39 21.43 -30.31
C GLU A 593 10.11 20.92 -30.95
N LEU A 594 9.28 20.19 -30.21
CA LEU A 594 7.99 19.69 -30.68
C LEU A 594 7.10 20.85 -31.13
N MET A 595 6.98 21.92 -30.34
CA MET A 595 6.20 23.09 -30.74
C MET A 595 6.77 23.75 -31.99
N ASP A 596 8.10 23.85 -32.10
CA ASP A 596 8.74 24.40 -33.30
C ASP A 596 8.42 23.57 -34.56
N TRP A 597 8.41 22.23 -34.45
CA TRP A 597 7.99 21.35 -35.53
C TRP A 597 6.51 21.49 -35.87
N CYS A 598 5.63 21.54 -34.87
CA CYS A 598 4.19 21.72 -35.08
C CYS A 598 3.89 23.02 -35.82
N TRP A 599 4.52 24.13 -35.42
CA TRP A 599 4.36 25.42 -36.10
C TRP A 599 4.89 25.42 -37.53
N LEU A 600 6.05 24.80 -37.75
CA LEU A 600 6.63 24.71 -39.09
C LEU A 600 5.74 23.88 -40.03
N ILE A 601 5.28 22.71 -39.58
CA ILE A 601 4.41 21.84 -40.36
C ILE A 601 3.05 22.50 -40.58
N SER A 602 2.46 23.10 -39.54
CA SER A 602 1.17 23.82 -39.63
C SER A 602 1.19 24.91 -40.70
N LYS A 603 2.26 25.71 -40.72
CA LYS A 603 2.43 26.77 -41.71
C LYS A 603 2.49 26.24 -43.14
N GLU A 604 3.05 25.04 -43.34
CA GLU A 604 3.15 24.42 -44.65
C GLU A 604 1.83 23.78 -45.10
N ILE A 605 1.15 23.04 -44.21
CA ILE A 605 0.02 22.18 -44.59
C ILE A 605 -1.35 22.82 -44.38
N ALA A 606 -1.45 23.85 -43.53
CA ALA A 606 -2.70 24.52 -43.17
C ALA A 606 -2.48 26.04 -43.00
N ALA A 607 -1.79 26.68 -43.96
CA ALA A 607 -1.39 28.09 -43.90
C ALA A 607 -2.56 29.05 -43.63
N SER A 608 -3.75 28.77 -44.17
CA SER A 608 -4.95 29.61 -44.01
C SER A 608 -5.53 29.60 -42.60
N GLU A 609 -5.32 28.51 -41.85
CA GLU A 609 -5.84 28.29 -40.49
C GLU A 609 -4.75 28.39 -39.42
N THR A 610 -3.52 28.70 -39.81
CA THR A 610 -2.38 28.84 -38.90
C THR A 610 -2.24 30.29 -38.47
N GLY A 611 -2.28 30.53 -37.15
CA GLY A 611 -2.14 31.87 -36.60
C GLY A 611 -0.72 32.45 -36.73
N SER A 612 -0.53 33.71 -36.31
CA SER A 612 0.82 34.28 -36.15
C SER A 612 1.39 33.89 -34.79
N ARG A 613 2.49 33.13 -34.77
CA ARG A 613 3.13 32.69 -33.51
C ARG A 613 3.73 33.88 -32.75
N ASN A 614 3.38 33.99 -31.46
CA ASN A 614 3.96 35.00 -30.58
C ASN A 614 5.48 34.84 -30.47
N LYS A 615 6.23 35.94 -30.48
CA LYS A 615 7.68 35.89 -30.25
C LYS A 615 7.94 35.37 -28.83
N ARG A 616 8.71 34.29 -28.73
CA ARG A 616 9.17 33.72 -27.47
C ARG A 616 9.92 34.81 -26.68
N PRO A 617 9.61 35.05 -25.39
CA PRO A 617 10.42 35.96 -24.58
C PRO A 617 11.85 35.42 -24.54
N THR A 618 12.81 36.24 -24.95
CA THR A 618 14.23 35.91 -24.94
C THR A 618 14.68 35.79 -23.49
N ILE A 619 14.74 34.56 -22.97
CA ILE A 619 15.49 34.28 -21.73
C ILE A 619 16.94 34.62 -22.06
N THR A 620 17.51 35.59 -21.36
CA THR A 620 18.88 36.05 -21.60
C THR A 620 19.86 34.99 -21.10
N ASP A 621 21.05 34.91 -21.70
CA ASP A 621 22.11 34.00 -21.22
C ASP A 621 22.45 34.21 -19.73
N ALA A 622 22.14 35.40 -19.19
CA ALA A 622 22.20 35.72 -17.77
C ALA A 622 21.22 34.90 -16.88
N GLU A 623 20.00 34.59 -17.35
CA GLU A 623 19.04 33.76 -16.61
C GLU A 623 19.36 32.26 -16.70
N ILE A 624 20.01 31.83 -17.79
CA ILE A 624 20.57 30.48 -17.91
C ILE A 624 21.78 30.31 -16.99
N ALA A 625 22.64 31.33 -16.88
CA ALA A 625 23.75 31.34 -15.91
C ALA A 625 23.26 31.35 -14.45
N LEU A 626 22.17 32.08 -14.14
CA LEU A 626 21.60 32.12 -12.79
C LEU A 626 20.95 30.79 -12.36
N SER A 627 20.43 30.01 -13.33
CA SER A 627 19.86 28.68 -13.07
C SER A 627 20.89 27.56 -13.01
N GLN A 628 22.07 27.75 -13.63
CA GLN A 628 23.20 26.82 -13.55
C GLN A 628 24.09 27.05 -12.31
N HIS A 629 24.13 28.26 -11.72
CA HIS A 629 24.94 28.52 -10.52
C HIS A 629 24.36 28.00 -9.19
N LYS A 630 23.18 27.37 -9.17
CA LYS A 630 22.63 26.71 -7.97
C LYS A 630 23.05 25.25 -7.80
N THR A 631 23.92 24.70 -8.64
CA THR A 631 24.34 23.29 -8.55
C THR A 631 25.64 23.06 -7.77
N HIS A 632 26.42 24.09 -7.44
CA HIS A 632 27.59 23.97 -6.56
C HIS A 632 27.68 25.17 -5.60
N ASP A 633 26.76 25.21 -4.63
CA ASP A 633 27.01 25.95 -3.40
C ASP A 633 27.39 24.90 -2.34
N ALA A 634 28.66 24.91 -1.91
CA ALA A 634 29.23 23.97 -0.94
C ALA A 634 28.78 24.27 0.50
N THR A 635 27.81 25.17 0.70
CA THR A 635 27.20 25.37 2.01
C THR A 635 26.32 24.18 2.39
N PRO A 636 26.54 23.55 3.57
CA PRO A 636 25.70 22.47 4.06
C PRO A 636 24.23 22.90 4.15
N LEU A 637 23.30 22.03 3.75
CA LEU A 637 21.85 22.31 3.66
C LEU A 637 21.25 22.95 4.93
N HIS A 638 21.80 22.66 6.11
CA HIS A 638 21.30 23.20 7.38
C HIS A 638 21.54 24.71 7.54
N LYS A 639 22.59 25.27 6.91
CA LYS A 639 22.86 26.72 6.95
C LYS A 639 21.97 27.49 5.98
N GLN A 640 21.63 26.91 4.83
CA GLN A 640 20.71 27.51 3.86
C GLN A 640 19.28 27.59 4.41
N ALA A 641 18.87 26.59 5.20
CA ALA A 641 17.56 26.59 5.88
C ALA A 641 17.47 27.60 7.04
N ALA A 642 18.60 27.98 7.64
CA ALA A 642 18.63 28.99 8.71
C ALA A 642 18.42 30.41 8.18
N ALA A 643 18.88 30.70 6.95
CA ALA A 643 18.78 32.03 6.33
C ALA A 643 17.37 32.41 5.84
N ILE A 644 16.44 31.45 5.77
CA ILE A 644 15.08 31.65 5.22
C ILE A 644 14.02 31.73 6.34
N ARG A 645 14.40 31.68 7.62
CA ARG A 645 13.45 31.88 8.72
C ARG A 645 13.19 33.38 8.93
N PRO A 646 11.93 33.85 8.94
CA PRO A 646 11.62 35.16 9.46
C PRO A 646 12.03 35.22 10.94
N ALA A 647 12.83 36.21 11.31
CA ALA A 647 13.18 36.48 12.69
C ALA A 647 11.94 37.02 13.41
N THR A 648 11.23 36.16 14.13
CA THR A 648 10.38 36.59 15.25
C THR A 648 11.16 36.27 16.50
N HIS A 649 11.89 37.25 17.02
CA HIS A 649 12.21 37.51 18.43
C HIS A 649 13.19 38.69 18.42
N ALA A 650 12.65 39.86 18.69
CA ALA A 650 13.44 40.96 19.20
C ALA A 650 13.79 40.58 20.65
N ASP A 651 15.08 40.49 20.95
CA ASP A 651 15.58 40.75 22.29
C ASP A 651 16.93 41.46 22.18
N SER A 652 16.96 42.57 22.88
CA SER A 652 17.99 43.57 23.04
C SER A 652 19.12 43.11 23.97
N ASN A 653 20.31 43.66 23.71
CA ASN A 653 21.47 43.77 24.58
C ASN A 653 22.26 42.47 24.86
N GLU A 654 23.48 42.38 24.35
CA GLU A 654 24.66 42.79 25.09
C GLU A 654 25.93 42.78 24.20
N ALA A 655 26.82 43.71 24.52
CA ALA A 655 28.00 44.10 23.77
C ALA A 655 29.09 43.02 23.74
N SER A 656 29.79 42.91 22.61
CA SER A 656 31.10 42.27 22.54
C SER A 656 32.14 43.35 22.24
N ASN A 657 32.95 43.69 23.25
CA ASN A 657 34.21 44.39 23.05
C ASN A 657 35.22 43.44 22.37
N SER A 658 35.88 44.01 21.37
CA SER A 658 37.00 43.50 20.60
C SER A 658 38.28 43.32 21.42
N THR A 659 39.07 42.30 21.11
CA THR A 659 40.56 42.34 21.21
C THR A 659 41.13 41.28 20.24
N SER A 660 41.66 41.67 19.09
CA SER A 660 43.07 41.96 18.76
C SER A 660 43.97 40.73 18.59
N ALA A 661 44.76 40.80 17.52
CA ALA A 661 45.72 39.84 17.03
C ALA A 661 47.05 39.82 17.80
N ASP A 662 47.78 38.73 17.51
CA ASP A 662 49.23 38.63 17.27
C ASP A 662 50.26 38.35 18.40
N GLU A 663 51.05 37.31 18.09
CA GLU A 663 52.52 37.16 18.18
C GLU A 663 53.22 36.38 19.31
N GLN A 664 53.90 35.31 18.87
CA GLN A 664 55.36 35.01 18.95
C GLN A 664 55.96 33.94 19.90
N ASP A 665 57.00 33.30 19.31
CA ASP A 665 58.13 32.50 19.85
C ASP A 665 57.90 31.00 20.21
N LYS A 666 58.76 30.02 19.86
CA LYS A 666 60.00 29.93 19.05
C LYS A 666 60.37 28.43 18.82
N MET A 667 61.04 28.16 17.68
CA MET A 667 61.71 26.93 17.16
C MET A 667 62.89 26.38 18.03
N PRO A 668 63.69 25.33 17.66
CA PRO A 668 63.61 24.24 16.64
C PRO A 668 64.13 22.83 17.10
N ALA A 669 64.11 21.84 16.18
CA ALA A 669 65.22 20.91 15.82
C ALA A 669 64.87 19.40 15.67
N SER A 670 65.24 18.80 14.53
CA SER A 670 65.50 17.36 14.28
C SER A 670 67.02 17.09 14.48
N PRO A 671 67.62 15.85 14.49
CA PRO A 671 67.27 14.66 13.67
C PRO A 671 67.66 13.22 14.22
N VAL A 672 67.46 12.18 13.37
CA VAL A 672 68.19 10.87 13.25
C VAL A 672 67.79 9.59 14.06
N ILE A 673 67.29 8.57 13.30
CA ILE A 673 67.61 7.11 13.14
C ILE A 673 67.75 6.09 14.34
N GLN A 674 67.07 4.93 14.14
CA GLN A 674 67.35 3.50 14.52
C GLN A 674 66.74 2.80 15.77
N GLN A 675 65.89 1.80 15.44
CA GLN A 675 65.80 0.39 15.90
C GLN A 675 65.70 -0.04 17.39
N VAL A 676 64.54 -0.68 17.69
CA VAL A 676 64.32 -1.95 18.46
C VAL A 676 64.54 -1.96 19.99
N LYS A 677 63.46 -2.04 20.79
CA LYS A 677 62.99 -3.23 21.56
C LYS A 677 61.87 -2.90 22.58
N ILE A 678 60.82 -3.71 22.51
CA ILE A 678 59.74 -4.10 23.44
C ILE A 678 59.81 -3.62 24.92
N SER A 679 58.76 -2.92 25.38
CA SER A 679 57.96 -3.26 26.59
C SER A 679 56.76 -2.30 26.80
N ASN A 680 55.54 -2.88 26.88
CA ASN A 680 54.27 -2.46 27.56
C ASN A 680 54.10 -0.97 27.98
N GLU A 681 53.02 -0.22 27.72
CA GLU A 681 51.59 -0.50 27.81
C GLU A 681 50.76 0.74 27.30
N LYS A 682 49.57 0.49 26.71
CA LYS A 682 48.36 1.34 26.55
C LYS A 682 48.44 2.75 25.91
N ASN A 683 47.95 2.89 24.66
CA ASN A 683 46.64 3.50 24.36
C ASN A 683 46.22 3.43 22.87
N SER A 684 44.95 3.01 22.69
CA SER A 684 43.96 3.31 21.63
C SER A 684 44.30 3.19 20.13
N ASP A 685 44.11 2.00 19.58
CA ASP A 685 43.54 1.75 18.24
C ASP A 685 42.70 0.46 18.34
N ALA A 686 41.39 0.58 18.59
CA ALA A 686 40.51 -0.56 18.89
C ALA A 686 39.12 -0.50 18.22
N SER A 687 38.88 0.42 17.28
CA SER A 687 37.57 0.56 16.64
C SER A 687 37.43 -0.12 15.26
N SER A 688 38.52 -0.48 14.57
CA SER A 688 38.41 -1.10 13.23
C SER A 688 38.39 -2.63 13.24
N ALA A 689 39.10 -3.28 14.18
CA ALA A 689 39.22 -4.75 14.20
C ALA A 689 37.97 -5.46 14.78
N THR A 690 37.20 -4.79 15.63
CA THR A 690 35.97 -5.34 16.22
C THR A 690 34.81 -5.37 15.23
N VAL A 691 34.73 -4.38 14.34
CA VAL A 691 33.69 -4.25 13.31
C VAL A 691 33.80 -5.39 12.27
N ASP A 692 35.02 -5.76 11.86
CA ASP A 692 35.23 -6.85 10.90
C ASP A 692 34.88 -8.23 11.48
N THR A 693 35.12 -8.46 12.77
CA THR A 693 34.85 -9.76 13.41
C THR A 693 33.35 -9.99 13.63
N GLU A 694 32.60 -8.94 13.98
CA GLU A 694 31.15 -9.01 14.17
C GLU A 694 30.40 -9.16 12.83
N LEU A 695 30.93 -8.53 11.77
CA LEU A 695 30.42 -8.67 10.41
C LEU A 695 30.56 -10.12 9.90
N VAL A 696 31.73 -10.73 10.09
CA VAL A 696 31.97 -12.11 9.68
C VAL A 696 31.02 -13.06 10.41
N ASN A 697 30.85 -12.88 11.73
CA ASN A 697 29.90 -13.67 12.52
C ASN A 697 28.43 -13.48 12.06
N ALA A 698 28.04 -12.26 11.71
CA ALA A 698 26.70 -11.97 11.22
C ALA A 698 26.44 -12.58 9.83
N ILE A 699 27.44 -12.59 8.95
CA ILE A 699 27.38 -13.24 7.63
C ILE A 699 27.31 -14.77 7.78
N GLU A 700 28.14 -15.36 8.65
CA GLU A 700 28.11 -16.80 8.92
C GLU A 700 26.73 -17.25 9.43
N LYS A 701 26.15 -16.51 10.38
CA LYS A 701 24.81 -16.81 10.90
C LYS A 701 23.72 -16.73 9.82
N LEU A 702 23.85 -15.78 8.89
CA LEU A 702 22.94 -15.60 7.75
C LEU A 702 23.04 -16.78 6.76
N VAL A 703 24.26 -17.28 6.54
CA VAL A 703 24.51 -18.48 5.73
C VAL A 703 23.96 -19.74 6.42
N THR A 704 24.14 -19.88 7.73
CA THR A 704 23.58 -21.02 8.48
C THR A 704 22.05 -21.04 8.40
N LEU A 705 21.38 -19.89 8.52
CA LEU A 705 19.92 -19.79 8.41
C LEU A 705 19.40 -20.14 7.00
N GLN A 706 20.17 -19.82 5.95
CA GLN A 706 19.85 -20.24 4.59
C GLN A 706 20.02 -21.75 4.40
N GLN A 707 21.11 -22.32 4.92
CA GLN A 707 21.37 -23.77 4.85
C GLN A 707 20.33 -24.59 5.62
N GLN A 708 19.79 -24.05 6.71
CA GLN A 708 18.72 -24.67 7.50
C GLN A 708 17.32 -24.46 6.90
N GLY A 709 17.20 -23.76 5.77
CA GLY A 709 15.92 -23.54 5.09
C GLY A 709 15.00 -22.50 5.75
N PHE A 710 15.50 -21.73 6.72
CA PHE A 710 14.74 -20.66 7.38
C PHE A 710 14.68 -19.37 6.54
N LEU A 711 15.52 -19.25 5.50
CA LEU A 711 15.55 -18.12 4.56
C LEU A 711 15.52 -18.64 3.12
N SER A 712 14.63 -18.08 2.30
CA SER A 712 14.68 -18.24 0.85
C SER A 712 15.90 -17.52 0.24
N PRO A 713 16.31 -17.86 -1.01
CA PRO A 713 17.44 -17.18 -1.67
C PRO A 713 17.26 -15.67 -1.83
N ASP A 714 16.02 -15.21 -2.02
CA ASP A 714 15.69 -13.79 -2.12
C ASP A 714 15.77 -13.10 -0.76
N GLU A 715 15.29 -13.74 0.31
CA GLU A 715 15.39 -13.22 1.69
C GLU A 715 16.84 -13.15 2.17
N PHE A 716 17.66 -14.15 1.85
CA PHE A 716 19.10 -14.14 2.09
C PHE A 716 19.77 -12.94 1.41
N SER A 717 19.45 -12.72 0.13
CA SER A 717 20.04 -11.63 -0.67
C SER A 717 19.68 -10.25 -0.12
N GLN A 718 18.43 -10.06 0.32
CA GLN A 718 17.97 -8.82 0.94
C GLN A 718 18.60 -8.58 2.31
N ALA A 719 18.66 -9.61 3.16
CA ALA A 719 19.26 -9.51 4.49
C ALA A 719 20.78 -9.21 4.41
N LYS A 720 21.49 -9.86 3.48
CA LYS A 720 22.90 -9.59 3.19
C LYS A 720 23.12 -8.15 2.70
N ALA A 721 22.26 -7.66 1.79
CA ALA A 721 22.37 -6.29 1.28
C ALA A 721 22.15 -5.23 2.38
N LYS A 722 21.27 -5.50 3.35
CA LYS A 722 21.02 -4.60 4.49
C LYS A 722 22.17 -4.59 5.49
N LEU A 723 22.76 -5.75 5.78
CA LEU A 723 23.96 -5.88 6.61
C LEU A 723 25.11 -5.03 6.05
N LEU A 724 25.32 -5.10 4.73
CA LEU A 724 26.33 -4.31 4.03
C LEU A 724 25.99 -2.82 3.96
N LYS A 725 24.71 -2.45 3.92
CA LYS A 725 24.27 -1.05 3.82
C LYS A 725 24.37 -0.31 5.15
N ASN A 726 24.21 -1.01 6.28
CA ASN A 726 24.38 -0.40 7.61
C ASN A 726 25.84 0.06 7.84
N LEU A 727 26.83 -0.66 7.28
CA LEU A 727 28.25 -0.26 7.33
C LEU A 727 28.54 1.07 6.61
N ILE A 728 27.83 1.35 5.52
CA ILE A 728 28.04 2.58 4.72
C ILE A 728 27.44 3.81 5.41
N ASN A 729 26.53 3.62 6.36
CA ASN A 729 25.88 4.70 7.10
C ASN A 729 26.54 4.98 8.47
N GLU A 730 27.48 4.15 8.92
CA GLU A 730 28.24 4.33 10.17
C GLU A 730 29.69 4.82 9.94
N SER A 731 30.11 5.05 8.69
CA SER A 731 31.44 5.58 8.31
C SER A 731 31.46 7.09 8.10
#